data_AF-A0AA89BIW5-F1
#
_entry.id   AF-A0AA89BIW5-F1
#
_cell.length_a   1.000
_cell.length_b   1.000
_cell.length_c   1.000
_cell.angle_alpha   90.00
_cell.angle_beta   90.00
_cell.angle_gamma   90.00
#
_symmetry.space_group_name_H-M   'P 1'
#
loop_
_entity.id
_entity.type
_entity.pdbx_description
1 polymer ?
#
loop_
_entity_poly.entity_id
_entity_poly.type
_entity_poly.pdbx_seq_one_letter_code
_entity_poly.pdbx_strand_id
1 'polypeptide(L)'
;MCLINVYMPTAGYTTSTEDYRECLDLLSVILSKYRDTHDILIAGDLNATLLENRNNPQDKLLKMFVRDEMLHNLSKGPHVTYSHATTSSQIDYFISTFSDAGSFYPLDNLPSNTSSHIPILLEVKVAPLRVENVEQSVKRFRKLWEKCDVHQYRGHLRDSVTLSTISSPEDIDRALQHIQDALLKAEAKTVPKKLIRLSGPKWKASPAVRDILSQRKEARLLWHKIGRPSPTHPISIRCNQLKRDLRKQQRIELATERKSFYNNIMEEQSTSNFYRLLRRNSRNSSSTVTLVSNNEHLLHAKDQCKAFAAFYEDLAIPKDDSRFDSNYMEQISYDLQMIRKITSETEDSIPVITPDDVLLATKKLHNRKAPDESGLVSEHVKSAGSILQEPISCIFNAMLEYKYVPEAFQGGIIHPIHKKGKDPTNLSNYRGITVSSLLGKLFEHIILKKIEDSLPLKQSPLQFGFTKGLSPLMAALVLNETIIEHMERNQPVFLSFLDSQKAFDVVSHASMKCKLFEQNINHHIWSMIDEMYSALSAKVLWKNHLSCQFPILQGVRQGGILSTGLYKVYINDLLIQLEKSGIGTSIGNIYTGCPTVADDVALANKCEIAAQCALHIAEQYANRERYIIHPEKSVMIRKFIPRNYTEVFSTWTVNDVELSVSTSTTHLGITRTTSDDIATNVEERISCARRTFYSLTSTGLHGSNGLQPTTCYKIYSTYVLPRLLYGLETFALLQKHIDRLETYHISVLRLIQSLPPRAARSITYLLLGARPLEAEIHIRALTFLGNIIRSDNQVLNDILERQTQVKGSSSKSWFSYIQKILHQYSLPDISTLQQTLPDKERWKQLVHTSVETVWNEHLIVDCHTKSTLKFCNISILTIGSVHPLWRTVENNVHDAKRAITKARFLTGTYIVQSKLSRFNQNRVDPTCQLCKAAVEDYCHTLLECGALLNYRTPYLSELQLLFSLNKNQTAWSDLGREDILQFILDVSALDERFSLQLDNEAYYRIERLSRSLCHSVHCGRTFLLELIQRGRK
;
A
#
# COMPACT_ATOMS: atom_id res chain seq x y z
N MET A 1 34.67 5.17 -26.53
CA MET A 1 35.58 4.99 -27.68
C MET A 1 34.83 5.32 -28.95
N CYS A 2 35.38 6.19 -29.79
CA CYS A 2 34.88 6.55 -31.11
C CYS A 2 35.75 5.84 -32.17
N LEU A 3 35.12 5.14 -33.11
CA LEU A 3 35.81 4.46 -34.22
C LEU A 3 35.61 5.28 -35.49
N ILE A 4 36.71 5.61 -36.17
CA ILE A 4 36.72 6.31 -37.45
C ILE A 4 37.31 5.38 -38.49
N ASN A 5 36.50 4.94 -39.45
CA ASN A 5 36.99 4.16 -40.59
C ASN A 5 37.35 5.12 -41.74
N VAL A 6 38.55 5.01 -42.29
CA VAL A 6 39.07 5.92 -43.32
C VAL A 6 39.47 5.19 -44.60
N TYR A 7 39.29 5.87 -45.73
CA TYR A 7 39.77 5.45 -47.04
C TYR A 7 40.43 6.66 -47.70
N MET A 8 41.75 6.74 -47.61
CA MET A 8 42.52 7.89 -48.09
C MET A 8 42.77 7.79 -49.60
N PRO A 9 42.92 8.90 -50.33
CA PRO A 9 43.15 8.88 -51.77
C PRO A 9 44.50 8.22 -52.12
N THR A 10 44.51 7.39 -53.17
CA THR A 10 45.70 6.69 -53.68
C THR A 10 46.66 7.66 -54.39
N ALA A 11 47.96 7.35 -54.40
CA ALA A 11 48.97 8.04 -55.21
C ALA A 11 48.86 7.66 -56.70
N GLY A 12 47.76 8.00 -57.36
CA GLY A 12 47.56 7.84 -58.79
C GLY A 12 47.91 9.12 -59.56
N TYR A 13 48.22 8.99 -60.85
CA TYR A 13 48.72 10.06 -61.75
C TYR A 13 47.88 11.34 -61.87
N THR A 14 46.74 11.46 -61.17
CA THR A 14 45.83 12.63 -61.21
C THR A 14 45.36 13.11 -59.83
N THR A 15 45.72 12.45 -58.72
CA THR A 15 45.36 12.89 -57.35
C THR A 15 46.49 13.74 -56.76
N SER A 16 46.16 14.96 -56.38
CA SER A 16 47.16 15.90 -55.88
C SER A 16 47.56 15.51 -54.45
N THR A 17 48.80 15.83 -54.05
CA THR A 17 49.21 15.75 -52.64
C THR A 17 48.36 16.65 -51.73
N GLU A 18 47.63 17.58 -52.33
CA GLU A 18 46.71 18.53 -51.70
C GLU A 18 45.42 17.82 -51.26
N ASP A 19 44.85 16.92 -52.05
CA ASP A 19 43.65 16.14 -51.70
C ASP A 19 43.92 15.25 -50.47
N TYR A 20 45.11 14.64 -50.42
CA TYR A 20 45.53 13.84 -49.26
C TYR A 20 45.68 14.71 -48.00
N ARG A 21 46.16 15.95 -48.16
CA ARG A 21 46.30 16.91 -47.07
C ARG A 21 44.93 17.38 -46.56
N GLU A 22 43.99 17.68 -47.46
CA GLU A 22 42.63 18.09 -47.09
C GLU A 22 41.91 17.00 -46.28
N CYS A 23 42.09 15.72 -46.64
CA CYS A 23 41.58 14.60 -45.85
C CYS A 23 42.20 14.54 -44.43
N LEU A 24 43.50 14.82 -44.28
CA LEU A 24 44.15 14.89 -42.97
C LEU A 24 43.67 16.11 -42.15
N ASP A 25 43.42 17.25 -42.79
CA ASP A 25 42.88 18.44 -42.14
C ASP A 25 41.46 18.19 -41.63
N LEU A 26 40.62 17.51 -42.41
CA LEU A 26 39.29 17.06 -41.98
C LEU A 26 39.36 16.10 -40.79
N LEU A 27 40.30 15.14 -40.81
CA LEU A 27 40.52 14.25 -39.67
C LEU A 27 40.97 15.02 -38.43
N SER A 28 41.78 16.07 -38.57
CA SER A 28 42.21 16.95 -37.48
C SER A 28 41.01 17.69 -36.86
N VAL A 29 40.07 18.18 -37.69
CA VAL A 29 38.82 18.79 -37.20
C VAL A 29 37.99 17.79 -36.41
N ILE A 30 37.85 16.55 -36.91
CA ILE A 30 37.11 15.49 -36.21
C ILE A 30 37.79 15.14 -34.88
N LEU A 31 39.11 15.00 -34.87
CA LEU A 31 39.90 14.76 -33.66
C LEU A 31 39.67 15.87 -32.64
N SER A 32 39.81 17.15 -33.03
CA SER A 32 39.60 18.30 -32.12
C SER A 32 38.20 18.32 -31.49
N LYS A 33 37.17 17.91 -32.24
CA LYS A 33 35.78 17.92 -31.77
C LYS A 33 35.49 16.85 -30.73
N TYR A 34 36.14 15.69 -30.82
CA TYR A 34 35.77 14.51 -30.01
C TYR A 34 36.85 14.07 -29.02
N ARG A 35 38.11 14.50 -29.15
CA ARG A 35 39.24 14.02 -28.34
C ARG A 35 39.10 14.34 -26.85
N ASP A 36 38.39 15.41 -26.49
CA ASP A 36 38.12 15.77 -25.08
C ASP A 36 37.07 14.88 -24.40
N THR A 37 36.25 14.17 -25.18
CA THR A 37 35.09 13.41 -24.66
C THR A 37 35.18 11.92 -24.91
N HIS A 38 36.00 11.47 -25.86
CA HIS A 38 36.10 10.08 -26.27
C HIS A 38 37.55 9.71 -26.61
N ASP A 39 37.95 8.48 -26.24
CA ASP A 39 39.11 7.82 -26.85
C ASP A 39 38.82 7.54 -28.33
N ILE A 40 39.71 7.93 -29.24
CA ILE A 40 39.51 7.81 -30.70
C ILE A 40 40.41 6.72 -31.26
N LEU A 41 39.84 5.86 -32.10
CA LEU A 41 40.52 4.84 -32.89
C LEU A 41 40.23 5.08 -34.38
N ILE A 42 41.27 5.38 -35.15
CA ILE A 42 41.24 5.50 -36.60
C ILE A 42 41.70 4.17 -37.20
N ALA A 43 40.93 3.62 -38.12
CA ALA A 43 41.20 2.36 -38.80
C ALA A 43 40.92 2.48 -40.29
N GLY A 44 41.61 1.72 -41.13
CA GLY A 44 41.28 1.61 -42.55
C GLY A 44 42.48 1.82 -43.47
N ASP A 45 42.21 2.01 -44.75
CA ASP A 45 43.19 2.17 -45.81
C ASP A 45 43.69 3.61 -45.85
N LEU A 46 44.92 3.83 -45.39
CA LEU A 46 45.56 5.14 -45.37
C LEU A 46 46.33 5.44 -46.66
N ASN A 47 46.47 4.48 -47.57
CA ASN A 47 47.19 4.62 -48.84
C ASN A 47 48.63 5.20 -48.74
N ALA A 48 49.21 5.20 -47.53
CA ALA A 48 50.55 5.66 -47.22
C ALA A 48 51.13 4.81 -46.07
N THR A 49 52.46 4.76 -45.95
CA THR A 49 53.14 3.95 -44.94
C THR A 49 53.72 4.77 -43.79
N LEU A 50 53.56 4.25 -42.57
CA LEU A 50 54.24 4.76 -41.38
C LEU A 50 55.65 4.16 -41.19
N LEU A 51 56.06 3.20 -42.02
CA LEU A 51 57.38 2.55 -41.95
C LEU A 51 58.48 3.49 -42.49
N GLU A 52 59.71 3.38 -41.98
CA GLU A 52 60.80 4.33 -42.26
C GLU A 52 61.38 4.27 -43.69
N ASN A 53 61.05 3.24 -44.48
CA ASN A 53 61.80 2.87 -45.69
C ASN A 53 61.28 3.45 -47.03
N ARG A 54 60.36 4.43 -47.03
CA ARG A 54 59.85 5.07 -48.26
C ARG A 54 59.87 6.60 -48.17
N ASN A 55 60.17 7.24 -49.30
CA ASN A 55 60.32 8.70 -49.43
C ASN A 55 59.19 9.30 -50.30
N ASN A 56 57.95 8.82 -50.13
CA ASN A 56 56.75 9.35 -50.80
C ASN A 56 56.23 10.59 -50.03
N PRO A 57 55.84 11.69 -50.72
CA PRO A 57 55.19 12.85 -50.08
C PRO A 57 54.00 12.52 -49.16
N GLN A 58 53.15 11.55 -49.52
CA GLN A 58 52.00 11.15 -48.68
C GLN A 58 52.45 10.47 -47.38
N ASP A 59 53.49 9.64 -47.42
CA ASP A 59 54.08 9.03 -46.22
C ASP A 59 54.59 10.11 -45.25
N LYS A 60 55.18 11.19 -45.77
CA LYS A 60 55.63 12.33 -44.96
C LYS A 60 54.47 13.06 -44.33
N LEU A 61 53.41 13.33 -45.09
CA LEU A 61 52.20 13.99 -44.59
C LEU A 61 51.53 13.15 -43.50
N LEU A 62 51.36 11.84 -43.71
CA LEU A 62 50.77 10.95 -42.71
C LEU A 62 51.63 10.88 -41.44
N LYS A 63 52.96 10.78 -41.56
CA LYS A 63 53.88 10.78 -40.41
C LYS A 63 53.86 12.10 -39.65
N MET A 64 53.73 13.23 -40.36
CA MET A 64 53.55 14.55 -39.74
C MET A 64 52.23 14.60 -39.00
N PHE A 65 51.12 14.22 -39.62
CA PHE A 65 49.81 14.19 -38.98
C PHE A 65 49.78 13.34 -37.70
N VAL A 66 50.28 12.10 -37.75
CA VAL A 66 50.35 11.22 -36.57
C VAL A 66 51.17 11.86 -35.44
N ARG A 67 52.24 12.57 -35.78
CA ARG A 67 53.10 13.27 -34.81
C ARG A 67 52.42 14.52 -34.23
N ASP A 68 51.88 15.37 -35.09
CA ASP A 68 51.28 16.66 -34.74
C ASP A 68 50.01 16.45 -33.89
N GLU A 69 49.24 15.41 -34.21
CA GLU A 69 48.02 15.03 -33.50
C GLU A 69 48.26 14.10 -32.29
N MET A 70 49.53 13.84 -31.92
CA MET A 70 49.97 12.96 -30.83
C MET A 70 49.28 11.58 -30.82
N LEU A 71 49.19 10.95 -31.99
CA LEU A 71 48.55 9.66 -32.15
C LEU A 71 49.54 8.50 -32.01
N HIS A 72 49.03 7.34 -31.58
CA HIS A 72 49.78 6.10 -31.42
C HIS A 72 49.46 5.12 -32.54
N ASN A 73 50.48 4.59 -33.23
CA ASN A 73 50.31 3.48 -34.16
C ASN A 73 50.18 2.16 -33.38
N LEU A 74 49.01 1.53 -33.46
CA LEU A 74 48.70 0.26 -32.80
C LEU A 74 49.05 -0.97 -33.65
N SER A 75 49.23 -0.80 -34.96
CA SER A 75 49.68 -1.85 -35.89
C SER A 75 51.19 -2.08 -35.79
N LYS A 76 51.68 -2.53 -34.63
CA LYS A 76 53.11 -2.70 -34.31
C LYS A 76 53.83 -3.64 -35.29
N GLY A 77 54.88 -3.15 -35.96
CA GLY A 77 55.76 -3.92 -36.84
C GLY A 77 55.37 -3.89 -38.33
N PRO A 78 56.26 -4.30 -39.25
CA PRO A 78 55.97 -4.38 -40.67
C PRO A 78 55.10 -5.61 -40.96
N HIS A 79 53.87 -5.39 -41.42
CA HIS A 79 52.93 -6.42 -41.85
C HIS A 79 52.50 -6.16 -43.29
N VAL A 80 52.35 -7.21 -44.10
CA VAL A 80 51.74 -7.04 -45.42
C VAL A 80 50.24 -6.89 -45.22
N THR A 81 49.69 -5.70 -45.49
CA THR A 81 48.24 -5.47 -45.42
C THR A 81 47.64 -5.27 -46.81
N TYR A 82 48.48 -5.01 -47.80
CA TYR A 82 48.11 -4.93 -49.20
C TYR A 82 49.12 -5.72 -50.04
N SER A 83 48.61 -6.57 -50.92
CA SER A 83 49.38 -7.36 -51.86
C SER A 83 48.66 -7.39 -53.21
N HIS A 84 49.31 -6.86 -54.23
CA HIS A 84 48.83 -6.90 -55.61
C HIS A 84 49.99 -7.20 -56.55
N ALA A 85 49.86 -8.27 -57.34
CA ALA A 85 50.90 -8.80 -58.22
C ALA A 85 52.26 -9.00 -57.49
N THR A 86 53.31 -8.26 -57.89
CA THR A 86 54.66 -8.34 -57.30
C THR A 86 54.92 -7.31 -56.21
N THR A 87 53.94 -6.47 -55.88
CA THR A 87 54.08 -5.40 -54.88
C THR A 87 53.30 -5.71 -53.61
N SER A 88 54.00 -5.65 -52.47
CA SER A 88 53.40 -5.73 -51.14
C SER A 88 53.72 -4.46 -50.33
N SER A 89 52.75 -4.00 -49.55
CA SER A 89 52.90 -2.83 -48.68
C SER A 89 52.01 -2.91 -47.45
N GLN A 90 52.33 -2.09 -46.45
CA GLN A 90 51.48 -1.82 -45.29
C GLN A 90 50.84 -0.44 -45.46
N ILE A 91 49.57 -0.42 -45.85
CA ILE A 91 48.79 0.80 -46.02
C ILE A 91 47.57 0.86 -45.09
N ASP A 92 47.23 -0.28 -44.45
CA ASP A 92 46.12 -0.37 -43.50
C ASP A 92 46.66 -0.31 -42.07
N TYR A 93 46.17 0.65 -41.29
CA TYR A 93 46.65 0.87 -39.92
C TYR A 93 45.50 1.06 -38.93
N PHE A 94 45.78 0.72 -37.68
CA PHE A 94 45.04 1.19 -36.51
C PHE A 94 45.86 2.27 -35.81
N ILE A 95 45.32 3.48 -35.71
CA ILE A 95 45.96 4.64 -35.09
C ILE A 95 45.02 5.19 -34.01
N SER A 96 45.52 5.52 -32.82
CA SER A 96 44.66 5.90 -31.69
C SER A 96 45.17 7.08 -30.88
N THR A 97 44.30 7.71 -30.10
CA THR A 97 44.68 8.73 -29.10
C THR A 97 45.19 8.11 -27.77
N PHE A 98 45.24 6.79 -27.66
CA PHE A 98 45.64 6.06 -26.46
C PHE A 98 46.70 5.00 -26.78
N SER A 99 47.64 4.78 -25.86
CA SER A 99 48.80 3.89 -26.07
C SER A 99 48.58 2.42 -25.68
N ASP A 100 47.60 2.13 -24.83
CA ASP A 100 47.29 0.78 -24.35
C ASP A 100 46.22 0.13 -25.24
N ALA A 101 46.64 -0.59 -26.28
CA ALA A 101 45.76 -1.43 -27.08
C ALA A 101 46.31 -2.85 -27.14
N GLY A 102 45.40 -3.83 -27.19
CA GLY A 102 45.71 -5.26 -27.09
C GLY A 102 46.43 -5.82 -28.30
N SER A 103 46.07 -7.04 -28.69
CA SER A 103 46.84 -7.81 -29.67
C SER A 103 46.38 -7.50 -31.10
N PHE A 104 47.35 -7.17 -31.98
CA PHE A 104 47.15 -7.01 -33.42
C PHE A 104 47.52 -8.30 -34.16
N TYR A 105 46.70 -8.72 -35.12
CA TYR A 105 46.95 -9.90 -35.94
C TYR A 105 46.60 -9.63 -37.42
N PRO A 106 47.53 -9.76 -38.38
CA PRO A 106 47.19 -9.89 -39.79
C PRO A 106 46.62 -11.30 -40.05
N LEU A 107 45.51 -11.40 -40.77
CA LEU A 107 44.81 -12.66 -41.03
C LEU A 107 45.21 -13.22 -42.42
N ASP A 108 46.45 -13.68 -42.54
CA ASP A 108 47.07 -14.08 -43.82
C ASP A 108 46.52 -15.41 -44.42
N ASN A 109 45.73 -16.18 -43.66
CA ASN A 109 45.26 -17.53 -44.02
C ASN A 109 43.73 -17.65 -44.17
N LEU A 110 43.06 -16.67 -44.76
CA LEU A 110 41.62 -16.77 -45.04
C LEU A 110 41.37 -17.51 -46.38
N PRO A 111 40.56 -18.59 -46.43
CA PRO A 111 40.52 -19.52 -47.57
C PRO A 111 39.98 -18.99 -48.91
N SER A 112 39.63 -17.71 -49.04
CA SER A 112 38.99 -17.17 -50.24
C SER A 112 38.97 -15.64 -50.27
N ASN A 113 40.12 -14.98 -50.13
CA ASN A 113 40.18 -13.53 -50.28
C ASN A 113 40.41 -13.15 -51.76
N THR A 114 39.42 -12.55 -52.42
CA THR A 114 39.53 -11.97 -53.76
C THR A 114 40.04 -10.51 -53.75
N SER A 115 40.26 -9.94 -52.56
CA SER A 115 40.79 -8.58 -52.38
C SER A 115 42.31 -8.55 -52.37
N SER A 116 42.88 -7.47 -52.89
CA SER A 116 44.29 -7.13 -52.73
C SER A 116 44.64 -6.62 -51.33
N HIS A 117 43.66 -6.40 -50.44
CA HIS A 117 43.88 -6.11 -49.02
C HIS A 117 43.75 -7.37 -48.16
N ILE A 118 44.67 -7.55 -47.23
CA ILE A 118 44.70 -8.61 -46.22
C ILE A 118 43.96 -8.11 -44.97
N PRO A 119 42.92 -8.82 -44.49
CA PRO A 119 42.17 -8.41 -43.30
C PRO A 119 43.06 -8.32 -42.05
N ILE A 120 42.92 -7.23 -41.30
CA ILE A 120 43.64 -6.98 -40.04
C ILE A 120 42.68 -6.97 -38.85
N LEU A 121 43.09 -7.59 -37.74
CA LEU A 121 42.31 -7.68 -36.50
C LEU A 121 43.03 -6.96 -35.35
N LEU A 122 42.30 -6.12 -34.62
CA LEU A 122 42.75 -5.49 -33.37
C LEU A 122 41.80 -5.86 -32.22
N GLU A 123 42.33 -6.48 -31.17
CA GLU A 123 41.57 -6.71 -29.93
C GLU A 123 41.84 -5.61 -28.90
N VAL A 124 40.79 -4.88 -28.47
CA VAL A 124 40.90 -3.80 -27.48
C VAL A 124 40.08 -4.13 -26.23
N LYS A 125 40.69 -3.98 -25.04
CA LYS A 125 39.99 -4.14 -23.75
C LYS A 125 39.31 -2.83 -23.36
N VAL A 126 37.99 -2.76 -23.45
CA VAL A 126 37.21 -1.60 -23.03
C VAL A 126 36.68 -1.80 -21.61
N ALA A 127 36.94 -0.87 -20.70
CA ALA A 127 36.32 -0.89 -19.38
C ALA A 127 34.80 -0.68 -19.51
N PRO A 128 33.95 -1.38 -18.74
CA PRO A 128 32.50 -1.21 -18.83
C PRO A 128 32.12 0.23 -18.49
N LEU A 129 31.31 0.86 -19.36
CA LEU A 129 30.72 2.18 -19.14
C LEU A 129 30.05 2.21 -17.77
N ARG A 130 30.64 2.92 -16.81
CA ARG A 130 29.89 3.42 -15.67
C ARG A 130 28.93 4.45 -16.24
N VAL A 131 27.67 4.07 -16.40
CA VAL A 131 26.57 5.02 -16.45
C VAL A 131 26.58 5.73 -15.10
N GLU A 132 27.36 6.81 -15.00
CA GLU A 132 27.05 7.82 -14.00
C GLU A 132 25.67 8.34 -14.39
N ASN A 133 24.66 7.90 -13.64
CA ASN A 133 23.36 8.55 -13.62
C ASN A 133 23.59 10.00 -13.18
N VAL A 134 23.96 10.87 -14.11
CA VAL A 134 23.74 12.31 -13.99
C VAL A 134 22.26 12.54 -14.29
N GLU A 135 21.37 11.83 -13.59
CA GLU A 135 20.12 12.46 -13.20
C GLU A 135 20.58 13.62 -12.31
N GLN A 136 20.61 14.84 -12.84
CA GLN A 136 20.64 16.01 -11.98
C GLN A 136 19.54 15.79 -10.95
N SER A 137 19.93 15.49 -9.71
CA SER A 137 18.98 15.19 -8.66
C SER A 137 18.18 16.47 -8.47
N VAL A 138 17.01 16.57 -9.10
CA VAL A 138 16.09 17.68 -8.89
C VAL A 138 15.82 17.65 -7.39
N LYS A 139 16.31 18.69 -6.68
CA LYS A 139 16.13 18.83 -5.25
C LYS A 139 14.62 18.93 -5.01
N ARG A 140 13.98 17.79 -4.70
CA ARG A 140 12.56 17.77 -4.39
C ARG A 140 12.37 18.40 -3.02
N PHE A 141 11.50 19.40 -2.91
CA PHE A 141 11.12 19.99 -1.63
C PHE A 141 9.74 19.51 -1.23
N ARG A 142 9.55 19.25 0.07
CA ARG A 142 8.25 19.03 0.70
C ARG A 142 7.82 20.33 1.35
N LYS A 143 6.65 20.83 0.96
CA LYS A 143 5.95 21.93 1.64
C LYS A 143 5.46 21.44 3.01
N LEU A 144 5.79 22.15 4.10
CA LEU A 144 5.41 21.80 5.47
C LEU A 144 4.18 22.61 5.88
N TRP A 145 3.02 22.25 5.35
CA TRP A 145 1.75 22.90 5.67
C TRP A 145 1.40 22.85 7.16
N GLU A 146 1.90 21.84 7.89
CA GLU A 146 1.78 21.76 9.34
C GLU A 146 2.51 22.88 10.11
N LYS A 147 3.37 23.66 9.44
CA LYS A 147 4.10 24.81 9.99
C LYS A 147 3.71 26.12 9.32
N CYS A 148 2.61 26.14 8.56
CA CYS A 148 2.11 27.35 7.92
C CYS A 148 1.62 28.33 9.00
N ASP A 149 2.05 29.60 8.92
CA ASP A 149 1.38 30.67 9.65
C ASP A 149 0.05 30.98 8.94
N VAL A 150 -1.03 30.37 9.45
CA VAL A 150 -2.37 30.48 8.86
C VAL A 150 -2.90 31.90 8.94
N HIS A 151 -2.54 32.67 9.97
CA HIS A 151 -2.99 34.07 10.10
C HIS A 151 -2.34 34.95 9.05
N GLN A 152 -1.02 34.84 8.88
CA GLN A 152 -0.29 35.57 7.85
C GLN A 152 -0.71 35.14 6.44
N TYR A 153 -0.92 33.84 6.22
CA TYR A 153 -1.38 33.30 4.94
C TYR A 153 -2.75 33.89 4.56
N ARG A 154 -3.68 33.92 5.52
CA ARG A 154 -5.00 34.54 5.34
C ARG A 154 -4.92 36.06 5.15
N GLY A 155 -4.01 36.74 5.84
CA GLY A 155 -3.74 38.17 5.64
C GLY A 155 -3.35 38.46 4.19
N HIS A 156 -2.33 37.75 3.68
CA HIS A 156 -1.90 37.90 2.28
C HIS A 156 -3.01 37.61 1.27
N LEU A 157 -3.87 36.62 1.53
CA LEU A 157 -5.01 36.35 0.66
C LEU A 157 -6.05 37.47 0.70
N ARG A 158 -6.35 38.04 1.86
CA ARG A 158 -7.30 39.16 1.96
C ARG A 158 -6.81 40.39 1.19
N ASP A 159 -5.52 40.65 1.22
CA ASP A 159 -4.91 41.78 0.50
C ASP A 159 -4.84 41.54 -1.03
N SER A 160 -4.78 40.28 -1.46
CA SER A 160 -4.53 39.90 -2.85
C SER A 160 -5.79 39.48 -3.62
N VAL A 161 -6.78 38.89 -2.96
CA VAL A 161 -8.01 38.38 -3.58
C VAL A 161 -9.06 39.48 -3.62
N THR A 162 -9.31 40.01 -4.81
CA THR A 162 -10.36 41.00 -5.07
C THR A 162 -11.46 40.38 -5.92
N LEU A 163 -12.72 40.61 -5.56
CA LEU A 163 -13.87 40.24 -6.39
C LEU A 163 -13.94 41.21 -7.57
N SER A 164 -13.47 40.77 -8.74
CA SER A 164 -13.70 41.49 -10.01
C SER A 164 -15.09 41.17 -10.54
N THR A 165 -15.75 42.16 -11.13
CA THR A 165 -16.99 41.93 -11.90
C THR A 165 -16.68 40.99 -13.06
N ILE A 166 -17.45 39.91 -13.18
CA ILE A 166 -17.37 38.97 -14.30
C ILE A 166 -18.46 39.38 -15.29
N SER A 167 -18.07 39.77 -16.50
CA SER A 167 -18.99 40.22 -17.54
C SER A 167 -18.83 39.45 -18.86
N SER A 168 -17.77 38.65 -18.99
CA SER A 168 -17.57 37.72 -20.12
C SER A 168 -16.96 36.38 -19.67
N PRO A 169 -16.99 35.33 -20.51
CA PRO A 169 -16.29 34.07 -20.26
C PRO A 169 -14.79 34.23 -19.98
N GLU A 170 -14.10 35.14 -20.68
CA GLU A 170 -12.66 35.39 -20.47
C GLU A 170 -12.36 35.99 -19.09
N ASP A 171 -13.33 36.67 -18.46
CA ASP A 171 -13.20 37.14 -17.08
C ASP A 171 -13.14 35.97 -16.07
N ILE A 172 -13.77 34.84 -16.39
CA ILE A 172 -13.78 33.64 -15.54
C ILE A 172 -12.37 33.05 -15.46
N ASP A 173 -11.68 32.88 -16.60
CA ASP A 173 -10.30 32.38 -16.63
C ASP A 173 -9.34 33.33 -15.90
N ARG A 174 -9.48 34.64 -16.13
CA ARG A 174 -8.67 35.66 -15.44
C ARG A 174 -8.89 35.63 -13.94
N ALA A 175 -10.14 35.53 -13.48
CA ALA A 175 -10.48 35.45 -12.06
C ALA A 175 -9.91 34.16 -11.42
N LEU A 176 -9.99 33.03 -12.11
CA LEU A 176 -9.39 31.77 -11.64
C LEU A 176 -7.88 31.86 -11.55
N GLN A 177 -7.21 32.36 -12.59
CA GLN A 177 -5.75 32.53 -12.59
C GLN A 177 -5.31 33.46 -11.46
N HIS A 178 -6.05 34.55 -11.22
CA HIS A 178 -5.78 35.47 -10.12
C HIS A 178 -5.85 34.79 -8.75
N ILE A 179 -6.88 33.95 -8.51
CA ILE A 179 -6.97 33.15 -7.28
C ILE A 179 -5.80 32.17 -7.17
N GLN A 180 -5.45 31.47 -8.24
CA GLN A 180 -4.32 30.52 -8.24
C GLN A 180 -3.01 31.23 -7.88
N ASP A 181 -2.74 32.37 -8.51
CA ASP A 181 -1.54 33.18 -8.25
C ASP A 181 -1.51 33.72 -6.83
N ALA A 182 -2.65 34.19 -6.31
CA ALA A 182 -2.76 34.66 -4.93
C ALA A 182 -2.42 33.55 -3.92
N LEU A 183 -2.90 32.31 -4.17
CA LEU A 183 -2.61 31.15 -3.34
C LEU A 183 -1.12 30.78 -3.36
N LEU A 184 -0.51 30.74 -4.54
CA LEU A 184 0.91 30.41 -4.69
C LEU A 184 1.82 31.51 -4.08
N LYS A 185 1.46 32.78 -4.23
CA LYS A 185 2.16 33.92 -3.62
C LYS A 185 2.07 33.89 -2.09
N ALA A 186 0.89 33.61 -1.54
CA ALA A 186 0.71 33.47 -0.09
C ALA A 186 1.51 32.26 0.44
N GLU A 187 1.49 31.12 -0.28
CA GLU A 187 2.26 29.93 0.08
C GLU A 187 3.76 30.21 0.14
N ALA A 188 4.31 30.87 -0.89
CA ALA A 188 5.73 31.16 -0.99
C ALA A 188 6.24 32.01 0.19
N LYS A 189 5.39 32.85 0.80
CA LYS A 189 5.73 33.71 1.93
C LYS A 189 5.58 33.02 3.29
N THR A 190 4.63 32.10 3.44
CA THR A 190 4.24 31.61 4.78
C THR A 190 4.47 30.12 5.02
N VAL A 191 4.73 29.33 3.98
CA VAL A 191 4.88 27.86 4.11
C VAL A 191 6.36 27.44 3.99
N PRO A 192 6.97 26.93 5.06
CA PRO A 192 8.36 26.47 5.01
C PRO A 192 8.55 25.25 4.09
N LYS A 193 9.65 25.25 3.32
CA LYS A 193 10.04 24.14 2.44
C LYS A 193 11.14 23.28 3.09
N LYS A 194 10.96 21.95 3.09
CA LYS A 194 11.96 20.98 3.57
C LYS A 194 12.48 20.14 2.41
N LEU A 195 13.80 20.11 2.21
CA LEU A 195 14.42 19.26 1.19
C LEU A 195 14.14 17.76 1.44
N ILE A 196 13.53 17.10 0.47
CA ILE A 196 13.35 15.65 0.40
C ILE A 196 14.67 15.05 -0.08
N ARG A 197 15.40 14.43 0.83
CA ARG A 197 16.67 13.75 0.52
C ARG A 197 16.36 12.33 0.02
N LEU A 198 16.58 12.08 -1.27
CA LEU A 198 16.44 10.76 -1.91
C LEU A 198 17.70 9.91 -1.69
N SER A 199 18.04 9.55 -0.45
CA SER A 199 19.05 8.51 -0.16
C SER A 199 19.17 8.28 1.35
N GLY A 200 18.74 7.09 1.82
CA GLY A 200 19.09 6.43 3.08
C GLY A 200 18.97 7.21 4.41
N PRO A 201 18.83 6.55 5.56
CA PRO A 201 19.05 7.22 6.83
C PRO A 201 20.52 7.66 6.90
N LYS A 202 20.79 8.96 6.67
CA LYS A 202 22.05 9.56 7.15
C LYS A 202 22.02 9.46 8.66
N TRP A 203 22.79 8.53 9.19
CA TRP A 203 23.14 8.45 10.60
C TRP A 203 23.70 9.83 11.03
N LYS A 204 22.86 10.72 11.58
CA LYS A 204 23.35 11.95 12.21
C LYS A 204 23.92 11.51 13.55
N ALA A 205 25.23 11.24 13.58
CA ALA A 205 25.91 10.87 14.82
C ALA A 205 25.61 11.93 15.90
N SER A 206 24.99 11.50 17.00
CA SER A 206 24.75 12.36 18.15
C SER A 206 26.06 12.99 18.65
N PRO A 207 26.01 14.05 19.46
CA PRO A 207 27.20 14.56 20.15
C PRO A 207 27.98 13.44 20.86
N ALA A 208 27.27 12.50 21.53
CA ALA A 208 27.88 11.38 22.23
C ALA A 208 28.59 10.39 21.28
N VAL A 209 28.01 10.06 20.12
CA VAL A 209 28.67 9.17 19.14
C VAL A 209 29.83 9.88 18.47
N ARG A 210 29.72 11.18 18.19
CA ARG A 210 30.82 11.98 17.65
C ARG A 210 32.01 12.03 18.61
N ASP A 211 31.76 12.19 19.90
CA ASP A 211 32.79 12.19 20.93
C ASP A 211 33.50 10.83 21.02
N ILE A 212 32.75 9.72 21.10
CA ILE A 212 33.33 8.37 21.10
C ILE A 212 34.13 8.08 19.82
N LEU A 213 33.66 8.56 18.66
CA LEU A 213 34.39 8.44 17.39
C LEU A 213 35.70 9.23 17.39
N SER A 214 35.71 10.43 17.99
CA SER A 214 36.92 11.25 18.16
C SER A 214 37.94 10.54 19.04
N GLN A 215 37.54 10.12 20.25
CA GLN A 215 38.39 9.39 21.19
C GLN A 215 38.93 8.09 20.58
N ARG A 216 38.11 7.41 19.77
CA ARG A 216 38.54 6.20 19.06
C ARG A 216 39.56 6.49 17.97
N LYS A 217 39.44 7.61 17.26
CA LYS A 217 40.42 8.04 16.25
C LYS A 217 41.77 8.31 16.92
N GLU A 218 41.79 9.04 18.03
CA GLU A 218 43.00 9.30 18.83
C GLU A 218 43.63 8.02 19.37
N ALA A 219 42.85 7.16 20.02
CA ALA A 219 43.33 5.88 20.54
C ALA A 219 43.91 4.98 19.44
N ARG A 220 43.32 5.01 18.23
CA ARG A 220 43.80 4.24 17.07
C ARG A 220 45.09 4.83 16.49
N LEU A 221 45.24 6.15 16.47
CA LEU A 221 46.49 6.81 16.07
C LEU A 221 47.63 6.43 17.03
N LEU A 222 47.39 6.45 18.34
CA LEU A 222 48.36 6.00 19.34
C LEU A 222 48.70 4.51 19.19
N TRP A 223 47.69 3.67 18.94
CA TRP A 223 47.88 2.24 18.68
C TRP A 223 48.74 1.97 17.43
N HIS A 224 48.61 2.80 16.38
CA HIS A 224 49.47 2.75 15.19
C HIS A 224 50.90 3.25 15.47
N LYS A 225 51.06 4.36 16.21
CA LYS A 225 52.38 4.90 16.59
C LYS A 225 53.21 3.91 17.40
N ILE A 226 52.57 3.06 18.20
CA ILE A 226 53.22 2.08 19.09
C ILE A 226 53.42 0.72 18.39
N GLY A 227 53.10 0.59 17.10
CA GLY A 227 53.41 -0.62 16.34
C GLY A 227 52.50 -1.82 16.64
N ARG A 228 51.21 -1.58 16.91
CA ARG A 228 50.19 -2.63 17.13
C ARG A 228 50.46 -3.51 18.37
N PRO A 229 50.43 -2.91 19.57
CA PRO A 229 50.78 -3.61 20.80
C PRO A 229 49.82 -4.75 21.16
N SER A 230 50.30 -5.68 22.00
CA SER A 230 49.58 -6.86 22.52
C SER A 230 48.14 -6.54 22.99
N PRO A 231 47.19 -7.49 22.93
CA PRO A 231 45.82 -7.33 23.43
C PRO A 231 45.71 -6.89 24.90
N THR A 232 46.72 -7.20 25.73
CA THR A 232 46.78 -6.82 27.15
C THR A 232 47.32 -5.42 27.38
N HIS A 233 47.86 -4.75 26.35
CA HIS A 233 48.39 -3.41 26.46
C HIS A 233 47.28 -2.38 26.73
N PRO A 234 47.49 -1.36 27.59
CA PRO A 234 46.46 -0.38 27.98
C PRO A 234 45.74 0.28 26.79
N ILE A 235 46.47 0.61 25.72
CA ILE A 235 45.92 1.23 24.50
C ILE A 235 45.07 0.26 23.67
N SER A 236 45.43 -1.03 23.64
CA SER A 236 44.62 -2.09 22.99
C SER A 236 43.32 -2.33 23.76
N ILE A 237 43.38 -2.32 25.11
CA ILE A 237 42.20 -2.38 25.98
C ILE A 237 41.30 -1.16 25.75
N ARG A 238 41.86 0.05 25.72
CA ARG A 238 41.13 1.31 25.47
C ARG A 238 40.47 1.34 24.09
N CYS A 239 41.15 0.90 23.03
CA CYS A 239 40.57 0.76 21.69
C CYS A 239 39.38 -0.21 21.67
N ASN A 240 39.48 -1.34 22.38
CA ASN A 240 38.41 -2.33 22.48
C ASN A 240 37.23 -1.83 23.33
N GLN A 241 37.48 -1.11 24.43
CA GLN A 241 36.45 -0.43 25.22
C GLN A 241 35.69 0.60 24.37
N LEU A 242 36.39 1.53 23.71
CA LEU A 242 35.74 2.54 22.84
C LEU A 242 34.97 1.92 21.67
N LYS A 243 35.41 0.76 21.15
CA LYS A 243 34.66 -0.02 20.15
C LYS A 243 33.37 -0.62 20.74
N ARG A 244 33.38 -1.08 21.99
CA ARG A 244 32.20 -1.57 22.70
C ARG A 244 31.25 -0.42 23.06
N ASP A 245 31.79 0.69 23.54
CA ASP A 245 31.02 1.89 23.90
C ASP A 245 30.34 2.50 22.69
N LEU A 246 31.05 2.59 21.56
CA LEU A 246 30.45 3.02 20.30
C LEU A 246 29.28 2.11 19.91
N ARG A 247 29.46 0.79 19.96
CA ARG A 247 28.38 -0.17 19.64
C ARG A 247 27.20 -0.05 20.61
N LYS A 248 27.48 0.17 21.90
CA LYS A 248 26.45 0.38 22.94
C LYS A 248 25.65 1.65 22.65
N GLN A 249 26.34 2.77 22.41
CA GLN A 249 25.71 4.05 22.12
C GLN A 249 24.92 4.03 20.81
N GLN A 250 25.47 3.40 19.76
CA GLN A 250 24.78 3.19 18.49
C GLN A 250 23.49 2.38 18.68
N ARG A 251 23.49 1.35 19.54
CA ARG A 251 22.28 0.57 19.85
C ARG A 251 21.25 1.38 20.62
N ILE A 252 21.68 2.18 21.60
CA ILE A 252 20.79 3.06 22.37
C ILE A 252 20.10 4.06 21.43
N GLU A 253 20.84 4.72 20.55
CA GLU A 253 20.27 5.68 19.61
C GLU A 253 19.35 5.04 18.58
N LEU A 254 19.71 3.87 18.06
CA LEU A 254 18.82 3.13 17.17
C LEU A 254 17.51 2.76 17.88
N ALA A 255 17.59 2.37 19.15
CA ALA A 255 16.43 2.05 19.98
C ALA A 255 15.57 3.30 20.24
N THR A 256 16.18 4.46 20.52
CA THR A 256 15.49 5.74 20.73
C THR A 256 14.84 6.27 19.46
N GLU A 257 15.52 6.21 18.31
CA GLU A 257 14.95 6.60 17.01
C GLU A 257 13.76 5.71 16.67
N ARG A 258 13.92 4.39 16.83
CA ARG A 258 12.82 3.43 16.71
C ARG A 258 11.67 3.80 17.64
N LYS A 259 11.93 4.03 18.93
CA LYS A 259 10.92 4.46 19.93
C LYS A 259 10.15 5.69 19.47
N SER A 260 10.83 6.77 19.08
CA SER A 260 10.18 8.00 18.60
C SER A 260 9.33 7.74 17.36
N PHE A 261 9.80 6.89 16.45
CA PHE A 261 9.09 6.54 15.24
C PHE A 261 7.82 5.72 15.52
N TYR A 262 7.87 4.76 16.44
CA TYR A 262 6.70 3.97 16.83
C TYR A 262 5.70 4.77 17.64
N ASN A 263 6.14 5.64 18.56
CA ASN A 263 5.24 6.56 19.27
C ASN A 263 4.48 7.45 18.28
N ASN A 264 5.16 8.02 17.29
CA ASN A 264 4.53 8.81 16.23
C ASN A 264 3.55 7.97 15.37
N ILE A 265 3.84 6.68 15.13
CA ILE A 265 2.89 5.76 14.49
C ILE A 265 1.64 5.55 15.37
N MET A 266 1.84 5.37 16.67
CA MET A 266 0.77 5.06 17.62
C MET A 266 -0.15 6.25 17.88
N GLU A 267 0.35 7.48 17.79
CA GLU A 267 -0.43 8.71 18.00
C GLU A 267 -1.24 9.11 16.75
N GLU A 268 -0.66 9.02 15.54
CA GLU A 268 -1.31 9.55 14.35
C GLU A 268 -2.28 8.57 13.65
N GLN A 269 -2.36 7.30 14.08
CA GLN A 269 -3.12 6.21 13.40
C GLN A 269 -3.04 6.24 11.86
N SER A 270 -1.90 6.69 11.32
CA SER A 270 -1.84 7.06 9.90
C SER A 270 -1.40 5.89 9.03
N THR A 271 -2.23 5.54 8.05
CA THR A 271 -1.88 4.62 6.94
C THR A 271 -0.58 5.05 6.22
N SER A 272 -0.25 6.34 6.21
CA SER A 272 1.01 6.85 5.66
C SER A 272 2.22 6.35 6.45
N ASN A 273 2.14 6.33 7.78
CA ASN A 273 3.23 5.88 8.64
C ASN A 273 3.43 4.36 8.56
N PHE A 274 2.36 3.58 8.35
CA PHE A 274 2.43 2.15 8.02
C PHE A 274 3.19 1.86 6.73
N TYR A 275 2.83 2.52 5.63
CA TYR A 275 3.55 2.33 4.37
C TYR A 275 4.97 2.91 4.42
N ARG A 276 5.24 3.86 5.32
CA ARG A 276 6.61 4.34 5.61
C ARG A 276 7.41 3.26 6.34
N LEU A 277 6.82 2.59 7.32
CA LEU A 277 7.41 1.46 8.05
C LEU A 277 7.76 0.30 7.10
N LEU A 278 6.82 -0.10 6.24
CA LEU A 278 7.06 -1.14 5.24
C LEU A 278 8.15 -0.75 4.24
N ARG A 279 8.12 0.48 3.70
CA ARG A 279 9.13 0.97 2.73
C ARG A 279 10.53 1.06 3.32
N ARG A 280 10.66 1.32 4.63
CA ARG A 280 11.96 1.43 5.30
C ARG A 280 12.64 0.06 5.48
N ASN A 281 11.85 -1.00 5.56
CA ASN A 281 12.32 -2.39 5.74
C ASN A 281 12.36 -3.18 4.42
N SER A 282 11.63 -2.73 3.40
CA SER A 282 11.77 -3.25 2.04
C SER A 282 13.10 -2.74 1.46
N ARG A 283 14.11 -3.61 1.38
CA ARG A 283 15.25 -3.39 0.49
C ARG A 283 14.74 -3.52 -0.95
N ASN A 284 14.08 -2.49 -1.46
CA ASN A 284 13.89 -2.42 -2.90
C ASN A 284 15.27 -2.09 -3.47
N SER A 285 15.92 -3.09 -4.07
CA SER A 285 16.76 -2.84 -5.22
C SER A 285 15.91 -1.99 -6.17
N SER A 286 16.34 -0.76 -6.45
CA SER A 286 15.79 0.01 -7.56
C SER A 286 16.11 -0.75 -8.84
N SER A 287 15.33 -1.78 -9.16
CA SER A 287 15.33 -2.34 -10.50
C SER A 287 14.81 -1.24 -11.40
N THR A 288 15.65 -0.79 -12.32
CA THR A 288 15.24 0.07 -13.42
C THR A 288 14.14 -0.69 -14.14
N VAL A 289 12.89 -0.26 -13.97
CA VAL A 289 11.77 -0.87 -14.69
C VAL A 289 12.02 -0.63 -16.17
N THR A 290 12.29 -1.70 -16.90
CA THR A 290 12.40 -1.71 -18.36
C THR A 290 11.00 -1.99 -18.89
N LEU A 291 10.43 -1.04 -19.64
CA LEU A 291 9.16 -1.27 -20.33
C LEU A 291 9.44 -1.93 -21.68
N VAL A 292 8.50 -2.73 -22.16
CA VAL A 292 8.52 -3.27 -23.52
C VAL A 292 7.41 -2.60 -24.31
N SER A 293 7.76 -2.00 -25.45
CA SER A 293 6.81 -1.44 -26.42
C SER A 293 7.28 -1.87 -27.81
N ASN A 294 6.37 -2.42 -28.63
CA ASN A 294 6.69 -2.93 -29.96
C ASN A 294 7.88 -3.91 -30.00
N ASN A 295 7.97 -4.82 -29.02
CA ASN A 295 9.09 -5.76 -28.83
C ASN A 295 10.46 -5.12 -28.55
N GLU A 296 10.53 -3.82 -28.29
CA GLU A 296 11.76 -3.12 -27.91
C GLU A 296 11.78 -2.77 -26.42
N HIS A 297 12.95 -2.91 -25.81
CA HIS A 297 13.18 -2.56 -24.41
C HIS A 297 13.47 -1.06 -24.25
N LEU A 298 12.51 -0.33 -23.68
CA LEU A 298 12.66 1.09 -23.39
C LEU A 298 13.42 1.29 -22.09
N LEU A 299 14.67 1.74 -22.19
CA LEU A 299 15.55 1.98 -21.04
C LEU A 299 15.41 3.41 -20.48
N HIS A 300 15.19 4.41 -21.35
CA HIS A 300 15.14 5.81 -20.95
C HIS A 300 13.75 6.25 -20.48
N ALA A 301 13.70 7.00 -19.38
CA ALA A 301 12.45 7.47 -18.78
C ALA A 301 11.61 8.36 -19.72
N LYS A 302 12.26 9.13 -20.60
CA LYS A 302 11.60 9.97 -21.61
C LYS A 302 10.85 9.13 -22.64
N ASP A 303 11.46 8.06 -23.15
CA ASP A 303 10.84 7.17 -24.15
C ASP A 303 9.74 6.32 -23.51
N GLN A 304 9.96 5.88 -22.26
CA GLN A 304 8.91 5.26 -21.44
C GLN A 304 7.70 6.19 -21.27
N CYS A 305 7.92 7.49 -21.03
CA CYS A 305 6.86 8.48 -20.91
C CYS A 305 6.06 8.65 -22.22
N LYS A 306 6.75 8.68 -23.36
CA LYS A 306 6.11 8.74 -24.68
C LYS A 306 5.29 7.49 -24.98
N ALA A 307 5.83 6.30 -24.67
CA ALA A 307 5.11 5.05 -24.84
C ALA A 307 3.84 4.97 -23.99
N PHE A 308 3.88 5.46 -22.74
CA PHE A 308 2.66 5.60 -21.93
C PHE A 308 1.67 6.59 -22.55
N ALA A 309 2.13 7.74 -23.06
CA ALA A 309 1.25 8.71 -23.70
C ALA A 309 0.54 8.11 -24.90
N ALA A 310 1.27 7.50 -25.83
CA ALA A 310 0.69 6.81 -26.99
C ALA A 310 -0.28 5.69 -26.57
N PHE A 311 0.04 4.93 -25.51
CA PHE A 311 -0.85 3.89 -25.00
C PHE A 311 -2.16 4.44 -24.44
N TYR A 312 -2.14 5.53 -23.67
CA TYR A 312 -3.36 6.12 -23.13
C TYR A 312 -4.15 6.91 -24.18
N GLU A 313 -3.47 7.51 -25.15
CA GLU A 313 -4.10 8.15 -26.32
C GLU A 313 -4.86 7.13 -27.17
N ASP A 314 -4.26 5.97 -27.48
CA ASP A 314 -4.94 4.87 -28.19
C ASP A 314 -6.21 4.37 -27.49
N LEU A 315 -6.27 4.48 -26.15
CA LEU A 315 -7.47 4.13 -25.38
C LEU A 315 -8.51 5.23 -25.38
N ALA A 316 -8.08 6.47 -25.45
CA ALA A 316 -8.93 7.64 -25.38
C ALA A 316 -9.61 7.97 -26.73
N ILE A 317 -9.25 7.24 -27.79
CA ILE A 317 -9.82 7.39 -29.14
C ILE A 317 -10.74 6.19 -29.43
N PRO A 318 -12.03 6.43 -29.75
CA PRO A 318 -12.94 5.38 -30.22
C PRO A 318 -12.38 4.67 -31.46
N LYS A 319 -12.38 3.33 -31.44
CA LYS A 319 -11.95 2.50 -32.57
C LYS A 319 -13.14 2.04 -33.39
N ASP A 320 -12.99 1.95 -34.71
CA ASP A 320 -14.00 1.33 -35.56
C ASP A 320 -14.00 -0.18 -35.31
N ASP A 321 -15.12 -0.69 -34.82
CA ASP A 321 -15.32 -2.09 -34.47
C ASP A 321 -16.73 -2.47 -34.91
N SER A 322 -16.82 -3.47 -35.78
CA SER A 322 -18.07 -3.92 -36.39
C SER A 322 -19.06 -4.52 -35.40
N ARG A 323 -18.62 -4.82 -34.17
CA ARG A 323 -19.50 -5.31 -33.09
C ARG A 323 -20.40 -4.21 -32.53
N PHE A 324 -20.02 -2.94 -32.67
CA PHE A 324 -20.81 -1.83 -32.15
C PHE A 324 -21.92 -1.43 -33.11
N ASP A 325 -23.08 -1.10 -32.56
CA ASP A 325 -24.24 -0.66 -33.34
C ASP A 325 -24.00 0.74 -33.91
N SER A 326 -23.65 0.78 -35.20
CA SER A 326 -23.34 2.04 -35.90
C SER A 326 -24.57 2.92 -36.09
N ASN A 327 -25.75 2.31 -36.32
CA ASN A 327 -27.01 3.04 -36.47
C ASN A 327 -27.41 3.71 -35.15
N TYR A 328 -27.25 3.00 -34.04
CA TYR A 328 -27.49 3.57 -32.72
C TYR A 328 -26.54 4.74 -32.40
N MET A 329 -25.28 4.66 -32.82
CA MET A 329 -24.32 5.75 -32.63
C MET A 329 -24.64 6.99 -33.47
N GLU A 330 -25.12 6.81 -34.70
CA GLU A 330 -25.64 7.90 -35.52
C GLU A 330 -26.87 8.54 -34.87
N GLN A 331 -27.79 7.72 -34.37
CA GLN A 331 -28.97 8.18 -33.63
C GLN A 331 -28.58 8.97 -32.38
N ILE A 332 -27.69 8.45 -31.54
CA ILE A 332 -27.19 9.16 -30.35
C ILE A 332 -26.56 10.50 -30.73
N SER A 333 -25.81 10.54 -31.83
CA SER A 333 -25.14 11.76 -32.28
C SER A 333 -26.16 12.81 -32.69
N TYR A 334 -27.25 12.39 -33.36
CA TYR A 334 -28.40 13.25 -33.69
C TYR A 334 -29.14 13.70 -32.43
N ASP A 335 -29.46 12.78 -31.51
CA ASP A 335 -30.15 13.07 -30.26
C ASP A 335 -29.35 14.08 -29.42
N LEU A 336 -28.02 13.93 -29.35
CA LEU A 336 -27.15 14.87 -28.66
C LEU A 336 -27.21 16.28 -29.26
N GLN A 337 -27.27 16.40 -30.59
CA GLN A 337 -27.45 17.70 -31.24
C GLN A 337 -28.81 18.32 -30.91
N MET A 338 -29.88 17.52 -30.87
CA MET A 338 -31.20 17.97 -30.46
C MET A 338 -31.22 18.39 -28.98
N ILE A 339 -30.58 17.63 -28.10
CA ILE A 339 -30.46 17.96 -26.68
C ILE A 339 -29.69 19.28 -26.49
N ARG A 340 -28.60 19.51 -27.23
CA ARG A 340 -27.88 20.80 -27.20
C ARG A 340 -28.79 21.97 -27.58
N LYS A 341 -29.61 21.78 -28.61
CA LYS A 341 -30.60 22.79 -29.02
C LYS A 341 -31.63 23.03 -27.91
N ILE A 342 -32.25 21.97 -27.38
CA ILE A 342 -33.24 22.06 -26.29
C ILE A 342 -32.65 22.78 -25.09
N THR A 343 -31.47 22.36 -24.61
CA THR A 343 -30.80 22.94 -23.43
C THR A 343 -30.32 24.36 -23.65
N SER A 344 -30.16 24.81 -24.90
CA SER A 344 -29.88 26.21 -25.24
C SER A 344 -31.14 27.08 -25.25
N GLU A 345 -32.30 26.52 -25.64
CA GLU A 345 -33.57 27.24 -25.83
C GLU A 345 -34.47 27.27 -24.58
N THR A 346 -34.24 26.36 -23.63
CA THR A 346 -35.04 26.22 -22.41
C THR A 346 -34.51 27.07 -21.26
N GLU A 347 -35.41 27.77 -20.58
CA GLU A 347 -35.13 28.60 -19.40
C GLU A 347 -35.31 27.81 -18.09
N ASP A 348 -34.45 26.82 -17.88
CA ASP A 348 -34.31 26.21 -16.57
C ASP A 348 -33.75 27.24 -15.57
N SER A 349 -34.24 27.24 -14.32
CA SER A 349 -33.65 28.09 -13.29
C SER A 349 -32.18 27.72 -13.07
N ILE A 350 -31.27 28.70 -13.08
CA ILE A 350 -29.84 28.49 -12.84
C ILE A 350 -29.62 27.97 -11.41
N PRO A 351 -28.99 26.79 -11.22
CA PRO A 351 -28.75 26.26 -9.88
C PRO A 351 -27.72 27.09 -9.12
N VAL A 352 -28.15 27.82 -8.10
CA VAL A 352 -27.25 28.65 -7.30
C VAL A 352 -26.20 27.81 -6.56
N ILE A 353 -24.94 28.26 -6.63
CA ILE A 353 -23.81 27.73 -5.85
C ILE A 353 -23.52 28.72 -4.71
N THR A 354 -23.65 28.25 -3.47
CA THR A 354 -23.44 29.09 -2.29
C THR A 354 -21.99 29.00 -1.78
N PRO A 355 -21.53 30.00 -0.99
CA PRO A 355 -20.26 29.89 -0.24
C PRO A 355 -20.18 28.65 0.65
N ASP A 356 -21.32 28.21 1.20
CA ASP A 356 -21.43 27.00 2.00
C ASP A 356 -21.22 25.72 1.18
N ASP A 357 -21.68 25.67 -0.07
CA ASP A 357 -21.38 24.55 -0.97
C ASP A 357 -19.86 24.43 -1.22
N VAL A 358 -19.18 25.56 -1.40
CA VAL A 358 -17.71 25.62 -1.55
C VAL A 358 -17.01 25.16 -0.26
N LEU A 359 -17.51 25.56 0.91
CA LEU A 359 -17.00 25.09 2.20
C LEU A 359 -17.15 23.57 2.35
N LEU A 360 -18.33 23.03 2.02
CA LEU A 360 -18.60 21.59 2.08
C LEU A 360 -17.72 20.81 1.10
N ALA A 361 -17.53 21.31 -0.12
CA ALA A 361 -16.60 20.73 -1.10
C ALA A 361 -15.15 20.76 -0.61
N THR A 362 -14.71 21.88 -0.01
CA THR A 362 -13.36 22.05 0.56
C THR A 362 -13.09 21.05 1.68
N LYS A 363 -14.09 20.76 2.52
CA LYS A 363 -13.98 19.74 3.58
C LYS A 363 -13.79 18.32 3.03
N LYS A 364 -14.36 18.01 1.85
CA LYS A 364 -14.21 16.69 1.19
C LYS A 364 -12.82 16.44 0.61
N LEU A 365 -12.04 17.49 0.30
CA LEU A 365 -10.69 17.33 -0.22
C LEU A 365 -9.78 16.60 0.77
N HIS A 366 -8.87 15.76 0.28
CA HIS A 366 -7.90 15.07 1.13
C HIS A 366 -6.55 15.79 1.16
N ASN A 367 -5.91 15.87 2.33
CA ASN A 367 -4.60 16.48 2.50
C ASN A 367 -3.48 15.56 1.95
N ARG A 368 -2.30 16.13 1.69
CA ARG A 368 -1.08 15.43 1.26
C ARG A 368 -1.23 14.66 -0.05
N LYS A 369 -2.10 15.15 -0.95
CA LYS A 369 -2.25 14.64 -2.32
C LYS A 369 -1.20 15.27 -3.24
N ALA A 370 -1.05 14.72 -4.44
CA ALA A 370 -0.18 15.28 -5.46
C ALA A 370 -0.65 16.68 -5.86
N PRO A 371 0.28 17.61 -6.18
CA PRO A 371 -0.10 18.90 -6.73
C PRO A 371 -0.76 18.74 -8.12
N ASP A 372 -1.63 19.67 -8.48
CA ASP A 372 -2.13 19.80 -9.85
C ASP A 372 -1.07 20.46 -10.76
N GLU A 373 -1.43 20.70 -12.03
CA GLU A 373 -0.53 21.30 -13.03
C GLU A 373 -0.05 22.71 -12.62
N SER A 374 -0.89 23.50 -11.95
CA SER A 374 -0.54 24.82 -11.40
C SER A 374 0.30 24.74 -10.13
N GLY A 375 0.54 23.55 -9.56
CA GLY A 375 1.32 23.37 -8.34
C GLY A 375 0.51 23.50 -7.03
N LEU A 376 -0.82 23.63 -7.13
CA LEU A 376 -1.73 23.73 -6.00
C LEU A 376 -2.00 22.36 -5.38
N VAL A 377 -2.23 22.37 -4.07
CA VAL A 377 -2.60 21.21 -3.25
C VAL A 377 -3.77 21.57 -2.33
N SER A 378 -4.54 20.58 -1.87
CA SER A 378 -5.72 20.77 -1.01
C SER A 378 -5.50 21.70 0.18
N GLU A 379 -4.29 21.71 0.75
CA GLU A 379 -3.95 22.58 1.87
C GLU A 379 -4.01 24.08 1.54
N HIS A 380 -3.85 24.50 0.28
CA HIS A 380 -3.95 25.92 -0.11
C HIS A 380 -5.35 26.48 0.17
N VAL A 381 -6.38 25.77 -0.29
CA VAL A 381 -7.78 26.17 -0.12
C VAL A 381 -8.28 25.92 1.30
N LYS A 382 -7.84 24.83 1.95
CA LYS A 382 -8.20 24.56 3.35
C LYS A 382 -7.63 25.58 4.33
N SER A 383 -6.38 26.01 4.13
CA SER A 383 -5.74 26.98 5.01
C SER A 383 -6.35 28.38 4.85
N ALA A 384 -6.82 28.72 3.65
CA ALA A 384 -7.47 29.98 3.37
C ALA A 384 -8.76 30.21 4.18
N GLY A 385 -9.45 29.13 4.59
CA GLY A 385 -10.67 29.24 5.39
C GLY A 385 -11.83 29.85 4.59
N SER A 386 -12.58 30.78 5.19
CA SER A 386 -13.73 31.42 4.56
C SER A 386 -13.40 32.46 3.49
N ILE A 387 -12.15 32.92 3.43
CA ILE A 387 -11.72 34.02 2.53
C ILE A 387 -11.99 33.70 1.05
N LEU A 388 -11.88 32.42 0.66
CA LEU A 388 -12.06 32.00 -0.72
C LEU A 388 -13.47 31.52 -1.05
N GLN A 389 -14.37 31.39 -0.08
CA GLN A 389 -15.70 30.81 -0.32
C GLN A 389 -16.51 31.69 -1.26
N GLU A 390 -16.64 32.98 -0.93
CA GLU A 390 -17.39 33.96 -1.74
C GLU A 390 -16.79 34.13 -3.15
N PRO A 391 -15.47 34.38 -3.33
CA PRO A 391 -14.91 34.55 -4.67
C PRO A 391 -15.06 33.30 -5.55
N ILE A 392 -14.86 32.12 -4.98
CA ILE A 392 -15.02 30.87 -5.73
C ILE A 392 -16.50 30.64 -6.09
N SER A 393 -17.45 30.93 -5.18
CA SER A 393 -18.87 30.78 -5.51
C SER A 393 -19.32 31.76 -6.61
N CYS A 394 -18.85 33.00 -6.59
CA CYS A 394 -19.14 33.96 -7.66
C CYS A 394 -18.64 33.46 -9.03
N ILE A 395 -17.40 32.97 -9.08
CA ILE A 395 -16.82 32.40 -10.32
C ILE A 395 -17.63 31.18 -10.80
N PHE A 396 -17.97 30.26 -9.90
CA PHE A 396 -18.72 29.06 -10.28
C PHE A 396 -20.17 29.36 -10.70
N ASN A 397 -20.81 30.37 -10.12
CA ASN A 397 -22.12 30.84 -10.59
C ASN A 397 -22.01 31.46 -11.98
N ALA A 398 -20.98 32.29 -12.23
CA ALA A 398 -20.75 32.85 -13.56
C ALA A 398 -20.49 31.75 -14.60
N MET A 399 -19.75 30.70 -14.26
CA MET A 399 -19.60 29.53 -15.14
C MET A 399 -20.95 28.91 -15.54
N LEU A 400 -21.87 28.74 -14.59
CA LEU A 400 -23.21 28.20 -14.86
C LEU A 400 -24.07 29.15 -15.71
N GLU A 401 -23.95 30.45 -15.47
CA GLU A 401 -24.69 31.49 -16.19
C GLU A 401 -24.24 31.58 -17.64
N TYR A 402 -22.92 31.70 -17.89
CA TYR A 402 -22.35 31.77 -19.23
C TYR A 402 -22.26 30.43 -19.96
N LYS A 403 -22.64 29.33 -19.30
CA LYS A 403 -22.48 27.95 -19.79
C LYS A 403 -21.03 27.66 -20.25
N TYR A 404 -20.04 28.25 -19.57
CA TYR A 404 -18.62 28.18 -19.91
C TYR A 404 -17.80 27.38 -18.89
N VAL A 405 -16.90 26.51 -19.38
CA VAL A 405 -15.94 25.78 -18.56
C VAL A 405 -14.50 26.21 -18.92
N PRO A 406 -13.71 26.70 -17.95
CA PRO A 406 -12.31 27.06 -18.13
C PRO A 406 -11.45 25.94 -18.72
N GLU A 407 -10.50 26.28 -19.58
CA GLU A 407 -9.55 25.32 -20.17
C GLU A 407 -8.77 24.56 -19.09
N ALA A 408 -8.44 25.24 -17.98
CA ALA A 408 -7.77 24.64 -16.82
C ALA A 408 -8.56 23.48 -16.19
N PHE A 409 -9.87 23.37 -16.44
CA PHE A 409 -10.72 22.29 -15.94
C PHE A 409 -10.88 21.16 -16.98
N GLN A 410 -10.53 21.40 -18.25
CA GLN A 410 -10.61 20.45 -19.36
C GLN A 410 -9.34 19.58 -19.52
N GLY A 411 -8.21 19.98 -18.90
CA GLY A 411 -6.97 19.19 -18.85
C GLY A 411 -6.80 18.24 -17.64
N GLY A 412 -5.82 17.33 -17.71
CA GLY A 412 -5.42 16.48 -16.59
C GLY A 412 -4.08 15.76 -16.76
N ILE A 413 -3.40 15.47 -15.64
CA ILE A 413 -2.11 14.74 -15.66
C ILE A 413 -2.31 13.28 -15.24
N ILE A 414 -2.07 12.35 -16.14
CA ILE A 414 -2.11 10.91 -15.92
C ILE A 414 -0.81 10.45 -15.25
N HIS A 415 -0.95 9.78 -14.11
CA HIS A 415 0.13 9.08 -13.40
C HIS A 415 -0.03 7.56 -13.55
N PRO A 416 0.84 6.88 -14.31
CA PRO A 416 0.80 5.42 -14.43
C PRO A 416 1.17 4.74 -13.11
N ILE A 417 0.28 3.89 -12.58
CA ILE A 417 0.49 3.11 -11.34
C ILE A 417 0.43 1.61 -11.64
N HIS A 418 1.53 0.91 -11.37
CA HIS A 418 1.64 -0.52 -11.61
C HIS A 418 0.67 -1.36 -10.75
N LYS A 419 -0.03 -2.30 -11.40
CA LYS A 419 -0.86 -3.32 -10.75
C LYS A 419 0.04 -4.34 -10.04
N LYS A 420 -0.15 -4.50 -8.73
CA LYS A 420 0.68 -5.41 -7.92
C LYS A 420 0.59 -6.85 -8.45
N GLY A 421 1.74 -7.53 -8.51
CA GLY A 421 1.82 -8.95 -8.90
C GLY A 421 1.67 -9.22 -10.40
N LYS A 422 1.52 -8.17 -11.22
CA LYS A 422 1.56 -8.28 -12.67
C LYS A 422 2.96 -7.96 -13.20
N ASP A 423 3.20 -8.28 -14.46
CA ASP A 423 4.47 -8.01 -15.12
C ASP A 423 4.70 -6.50 -15.30
N PRO A 424 5.76 -5.93 -14.70
CA PRO A 424 6.04 -4.50 -14.77
C PRO A 424 6.51 -4.03 -16.15
N THR A 425 6.84 -4.92 -17.09
CA THR A 425 7.29 -4.54 -18.42
C THR A 425 6.14 -4.15 -19.35
N ASN A 426 4.93 -4.64 -19.09
CA ASN A 426 3.75 -4.45 -19.94
C ASN A 426 2.94 -3.20 -19.54
N LEU A 427 2.72 -2.29 -20.50
CA LEU A 427 1.98 -1.03 -20.31
C LEU A 427 0.54 -1.23 -19.82
N SER A 428 -0.15 -2.30 -20.24
CA SER A 428 -1.52 -2.61 -19.82
C SER A 428 -1.67 -2.97 -18.34
N ASN A 429 -0.55 -3.27 -17.67
CA ASN A 429 -0.48 -3.53 -16.24
C ASN A 429 -0.39 -2.24 -15.41
N TYR A 430 -0.47 -1.05 -16.01
CA TYR A 430 -0.48 0.25 -15.33
C TYR A 430 -1.86 0.91 -15.39
N ARG A 431 -2.35 1.40 -14.25
CA ARG A 431 -3.56 2.24 -14.18
C ARG A 431 -3.18 3.70 -14.38
N GLY A 432 -3.85 4.41 -15.27
CA GLY A 432 -3.61 5.83 -15.51
C GLY A 432 -4.45 6.68 -14.58
N ILE A 433 -3.94 7.04 -13.40
CA ILE A 433 -4.70 7.89 -12.47
C ILE A 433 -4.52 9.36 -12.84
N THR A 434 -5.62 10.03 -13.21
CA THR A 434 -5.63 11.43 -13.63
C THR A 434 -5.71 12.36 -12.43
N VAL A 435 -4.83 13.36 -12.40
CA VAL A 435 -4.88 14.48 -11.47
C VAL A 435 -5.41 15.70 -12.21
N SER A 436 -6.67 16.06 -11.94
CA SER A 436 -7.30 17.31 -12.43
C SER A 436 -6.93 18.52 -11.56
N SER A 437 -7.23 19.72 -12.07
CA SER A 437 -7.17 21.01 -11.35
C SER A 437 -7.83 20.94 -9.96
N LEU A 438 -7.20 21.56 -8.96
CA LEU A 438 -7.72 21.64 -7.60
C LEU A 438 -9.05 22.40 -7.53
N LEU A 439 -9.12 23.56 -8.21
CA LEU A 439 -10.36 24.35 -8.28
C LEU A 439 -11.42 23.62 -9.11
N GLY A 440 -11.00 22.93 -10.18
CA GLY A 440 -11.88 22.03 -10.94
C GLY A 440 -12.50 20.96 -10.04
N LYS A 441 -11.73 20.31 -9.16
CA LYS A 441 -12.26 19.32 -8.20
C LYS A 441 -13.28 19.90 -7.21
N LEU A 442 -13.13 21.15 -6.80
CA LEU A 442 -14.14 21.82 -5.96
C LEU A 442 -15.45 21.97 -6.75
N PHE A 443 -15.37 22.44 -8.00
CA PHE A 443 -16.52 22.53 -8.88
C PHE A 443 -17.17 21.16 -9.12
N GLU A 444 -16.37 20.14 -9.49
CA GLU A 444 -16.82 18.76 -9.68
C GLU A 444 -17.55 18.20 -8.44
N HIS A 445 -17.09 18.50 -7.22
CA HIS A 445 -17.77 18.08 -5.98
C HIS A 445 -19.16 18.70 -5.79
N ILE A 446 -19.32 19.96 -6.21
CA ILE A 446 -20.58 20.70 -6.11
C ILE A 446 -21.55 20.21 -7.18
N ILE A 447 -21.08 20.10 -8.43
CA ILE A 447 -21.87 19.58 -9.54
C ILE A 447 -22.29 18.13 -9.28
N LEU A 448 -21.38 17.27 -8.77
CA LEU A 448 -21.73 15.89 -8.44
C LEU A 448 -22.85 15.83 -7.41
N LYS A 449 -22.81 16.66 -6.36
CA LYS A 449 -23.88 16.73 -5.35
C LYS A 449 -25.22 17.08 -6.01
N LYS A 450 -25.25 18.10 -6.87
CA LYS A 450 -26.48 18.51 -7.56
C LYS A 450 -27.01 17.41 -8.49
N ILE A 451 -26.14 16.68 -9.18
CA ILE A 451 -26.52 15.49 -9.97
C ILE A 451 -27.11 14.42 -9.04
N GLU A 452 -26.39 14.06 -7.96
CA GLU A 452 -26.80 13.02 -7.01
C GLU A 452 -28.09 13.34 -6.25
N ASP A 453 -28.45 14.62 -6.11
CA ASP A 453 -29.73 15.03 -5.54
C ASP A 453 -30.89 14.80 -6.53
N SER A 454 -30.63 14.74 -7.84
CA SER A 454 -31.63 14.45 -8.91
C SER A 454 -31.73 12.96 -9.29
N LEU A 455 -30.65 12.18 -9.14
CA LEU A 455 -30.56 10.77 -9.53
C LEU A 455 -31.43 9.72 -8.76
N PRO A 456 -31.78 9.87 -7.47
CA PRO A 456 -32.32 8.75 -6.67
C PRO A 456 -33.64 8.16 -7.20
N LEU A 457 -34.39 8.91 -8.01
CA LEU A 457 -35.69 8.50 -8.54
C LEU A 457 -35.61 7.44 -9.65
N LYS A 458 -34.44 7.25 -10.29
CA LYS A 458 -34.29 6.39 -11.49
C LYS A 458 -33.08 5.44 -11.45
N GLN A 459 -32.29 5.46 -10.39
CA GLN A 459 -31.14 4.56 -10.26
C GLN A 459 -31.57 3.16 -9.79
N SER A 460 -31.06 2.10 -10.43
CA SER A 460 -31.34 0.73 -9.99
C SER A 460 -30.87 0.52 -8.54
N PRO A 461 -31.72 -0.07 -7.67
CA PRO A 461 -31.35 -0.36 -6.29
C PRO A 461 -30.27 -1.44 -6.18
N LEU A 462 -29.93 -2.13 -7.27
CA LEU A 462 -28.86 -3.13 -7.30
C LEU A 462 -27.47 -2.56 -7.61
N GLN A 463 -27.34 -1.23 -7.77
CA GLN A 463 -26.03 -0.55 -7.87
C GLN A 463 -25.53 -0.10 -6.48
N PHE A 464 -24.58 -0.86 -5.93
CA PHE A 464 -23.95 -0.58 -4.64
C PHE A 464 -22.64 0.20 -4.76
N GLY A 465 -22.06 0.27 -5.96
CA GLY A 465 -20.82 1.00 -6.25
C GLY A 465 -21.03 2.49 -6.34
N PHE A 466 -20.22 3.26 -5.63
CA PHE A 466 -20.28 4.74 -5.58
C PHE A 466 -21.64 5.32 -5.18
N THR A 467 -22.51 4.53 -4.55
CA THR A 467 -23.80 4.97 -4.03
C THR A 467 -23.66 5.32 -2.55
N LYS A 468 -24.09 6.53 -2.16
CA LYS A 468 -24.01 7.01 -0.77
C LYS A 468 -24.79 6.07 0.15
N GLY A 469 -24.23 5.76 1.31
CA GLY A 469 -24.86 4.86 2.30
C GLY A 469 -24.72 3.37 1.98
N LEU A 470 -24.28 3.00 0.78
CA LEU A 470 -24.08 1.61 0.37
C LEU A 470 -22.61 1.19 0.41
N SER A 471 -22.38 -0.12 0.48
CA SER A 471 -21.04 -0.69 0.49
C SER A 471 -20.97 -1.96 -0.37
N PRO A 472 -19.79 -2.33 -0.91
CA PRO A 472 -19.63 -3.58 -1.64
C PRO A 472 -20.01 -4.82 -0.83
N LEU A 473 -19.86 -4.76 0.50
CA LEU A 473 -20.27 -5.85 1.39
C LEU A 473 -21.79 -6.03 1.46
N MET A 474 -22.58 -4.97 1.23
CA MET A 474 -24.04 -5.09 1.11
C MET A 474 -24.43 -5.81 -0.18
N ALA A 475 -23.78 -5.52 -1.30
CA ALA A 475 -23.96 -6.29 -2.54
C ALA A 475 -23.62 -7.78 -2.34
N ALA A 476 -22.51 -8.05 -1.63
CA ALA A 476 -22.13 -9.41 -1.27
C ALA A 476 -23.13 -10.10 -0.34
N LEU A 477 -23.74 -9.37 0.61
CA LEU A 477 -24.80 -9.88 1.48
C LEU A 477 -26.06 -10.22 0.66
N VAL A 478 -26.50 -9.34 -0.24
CA VAL A 478 -27.65 -9.63 -1.13
C VAL A 478 -27.39 -10.92 -1.90
N LEU A 479 -26.21 -11.05 -2.52
CA LEU A 479 -25.85 -12.26 -3.23
C LEU A 479 -25.79 -13.50 -2.31
N ASN A 480 -25.28 -13.38 -1.07
CA ASN A 480 -25.27 -14.46 -0.08
C ASN A 480 -26.69 -14.93 0.25
N GLU A 481 -27.59 -14.00 0.56
CA GLU A 481 -28.98 -14.29 0.89
C GLU A 481 -29.73 -14.90 -0.29
N THR A 482 -29.46 -14.43 -1.51
CA THR A 482 -30.02 -15.00 -2.74
C THR A 482 -29.58 -16.45 -2.92
N ILE A 483 -28.30 -16.74 -2.75
CA ILE A 483 -27.76 -18.11 -2.84
C ILE A 483 -28.41 -18.99 -1.77
N ILE A 484 -28.47 -18.53 -0.52
CA ILE A 484 -29.04 -19.28 0.60
C ILE A 484 -30.53 -19.58 0.36
N GLU A 485 -31.31 -18.59 -0.10
CA GLU A 485 -32.74 -18.75 -0.40
C GLU A 485 -32.98 -19.88 -1.43
N HIS A 486 -32.21 -19.90 -2.52
CA HIS A 486 -32.36 -20.90 -3.57
C HIS A 486 -31.84 -22.28 -3.11
N MET A 487 -30.74 -22.32 -2.37
CA MET A 487 -30.23 -23.57 -1.78
C MET A 487 -31.24 -24.20 -0.82
N GLU A 488 -31.88 -23.42 0.05
CA GLU A 488 -32.91 -23.90 0.97
C GLU A 488 -34.18 -24.37 0.24
N ARG A 489 -34.46 -23.80 -0.94
CA ARG A 489 -35.54 -24.25 -1.84
C ARG A 489 -35.14 -25.39 -2.78
N ASN A 490 -33.90 -25.89 -2.69
CA ASN A 490 -33.33 -26.89 -3.58
C ASN A 490 -33.43 -26.49 -5.08
N GLN A 491 -33.23 -25.20 -5.38
CA GLN A 491 -33.21 -24.63 -6.72
C GLN A 491 -31.76 -24.33 -7.13
N PRO A 492 -31.36 -24.62 -8.38
CA PRO A 492 -30.00 -24.37 -8.84
C PRO A 492 -29.66 -22.87 -8.88
N VAL A 493 -28.37 -22.57 -8.77
CA VAL A 493 -27.84 -21.21 -8.85
C VAL A 493 -26.60 -21.21 -9.75
N PHE A 494 -26.64 -20.37 -10.78
CA PHE A 494 -25.54 -20.09 -11.69
C PHE A 494 -25.11 -18.64 -11.48
N LEU A 495 -23.83 -18.41 -11.26
CA LEU A 495 -23.25 -17.10 -11.05
C LEU A 495 -22.30 -16.75 -12.20
N SER A 496 -22.49 -15.58 -12.82
CA SER A 496 -21.58 -15.05 -13.83
C SER A 496 -20.99 -13.75 -13.30
N PHE A 497 -19.67 -13.68 -13.22
CA PHE A 497 -18.95 -12.45 -12.86
C PHE A 497 -18.35 -11.87 -14.12
N LEU A 498 -18.85 -10.70 -14.53
CA LEU A 498 -18.42 -10.02 -15.75
C LEU A 498 -17.27 -9.08 -15.42
N ASP A 499 -16.17 -9.22 -16.15
CA ASP A 499 -15.03 -8.30 -16.09
C ASP A 499 -15.11 -7.32 -17.27
N SER A 500 -15.14 -6.03 -16.96
CA SER A 500 -15.13 -4.99 -17.97
C SER A 500 -13.71 -4.72 -18.47
N GLN A 501 -13.53 -4.60 -19.78
CA GLN A 501 -12.25 -4.15 -20.31
C GLN A 501 -12.13 -2.64 -20.18
N LYS A 502 -11.44 -2.19 -19.12
CA LYS A 502 -11.11 -0.77 -18.90
C LYS A 502 -12.36 0.12 -18.89
N ALA A 503 -13.42 -0.30 -18.18
CA ALA A 503 -14.74 0.37 -18.15
C ALA A 503 -14.69 1.90 -18.14
N PHE A 504 -13.87 2.50 -17.29
CA PHE A 504 -13.77 3.96 -17.19
C PHE A 504 -13.12 4.61 -18.41
N ASP A 505 -12.21 3.92 -19.09
CA ASP A 505 -11.44 4.49 -20.22
C ASP A 505 -12.24 4.43 -21.55
N VAL A 506 -13.33 3.66 -21.62
CA VAL A 506 -14.08 3.40 -22.86
C VAL A 506 -15.52 3.94 -22.87
N VAL A 507 -15.94 4.67 -21.83
CA VAL A 507 -17.28 5.27 -21.75
C VAL A 507 -17.52 6.21 -22.95
N SER A 508 -18.54 5.93 -23.76
CA SER A 508 -18.97 6.83 -24.84
C SER A 508 -19.49 8.15 -24.27
N HIS A 509 -18.84 9.27 -24.61
CA HIS A 509 -19.25 10.60 -24.13
C HIS A 509 -20.65 10.96 -24.60
N ALA A 510 -21.00 10.65 -25.86
CA ALA A 510 -22.29 10.99 -26.43
C ALA A 510 -23.42 10.21 -25.73
N SER A 511 -23.28 8.90 -25.57
CA SER A 511 -24.23 8.07 -24.81
C SER A 511 -24.38 8.53 -23.37
N MET A 512 -23.26 8.77 -22.68
CA MET A 512 -23.26 9.27 -21.30
C MET A 512 -24.04 10.59 -21.19
N LYS A 513 -23.83 11.53 -22.12
CA LYS A 513 -24.52 12.83 -22.15
C LYS A 513 -26.02 12.68 -22.42
N CYS A 514 -26.44 11.83 -23.36
CA CYS A 514 -27.86 11.56 -23.61
C CYS A 514 -28.53 10.94 -22.38
N LYS A 515 -27.93 9.91 -21.77
CA LYS A 515 -28.45 9.28 -20.55
C LYS A 515 -28.57 10.25 -19.38
N LEU A 516 -27.61 11.17 -19.22
CA LEU A 516 -27.70 12.23 -18.21
C LEU A 516 -28.90 13.15 -18.43
N PHE A 517 -29.20 13.49 -19.69
CA PHE A 517 -30.37 14.28 -20.02
C PHE A 517 -31.67 13.54 -19.67
N GLU A 518 -31.75 12.23 -19.96
CA GLU A 518 -32.89 11.38 -19.62
C GLU A 518 -33.13 11.25 -18.09
N GLN A 519 -32.11 11.55 -17.27
CA GLN A 519 -32.27 11.64 -15.81
C GLN A 519 -32.95 12.93 -15.34
N ASN A 520 -33.39 13.81 -16.26
CA ASN A 520 -33.98 15.13 -15.95
C ASN A 520 -33.06 16.01 -15.10
N ILE A 521 -31.76 15.98 -15.38
CA ILE A 521 -30.78 16.88 -14.76
C ILE A 521 -31.00 18.28 -15.33
N ASN A 522 -30.91 19.30 -14.47
CA ASN A 522 -31.01 20.71 -14.87
C ASN A 522 -30.09 21.04 -16.06
N HIS A 523 -30.61 21.77 -17.03
CA HIS A 523 -29.95 21.99 -18.31
C HIS A 523 -28.63 22.76 -18.18
N HIS A 524 -28.48 23.67 -17.20
CA HIS A 524 -27.20 24.36 -16.96
C HIS A 524 -26.13 23.38 -16.49
N ILE A 525 -26.49 22.43 -15.61
CA ILE A 525 -25.56 21.39 -15.15
C ILE A 525 -25.19 20.47 -16.30
N TRP A 526 -26.17 20.08 -17.12
CA TRP A 526 -25.92 19.28 -18.31
C TRP A 526 -24.94 19.99 -19.27
N SER A 527 -25.15 21.27 -19.55
CA SER A 527 -24.26 22.08 -20.40
C SER A 527 -22.84 22.16 -19.84
N MET A 528 -22.66 22.27 -18.52
CA MET A 528 -21.32 22.20 -17.89
C MET A 528 -20.60 20.89 -18.18
N ILE A 529 -21.33 19.76 -18.13
CA ILE A 529 -20.74 18.45 -18.41
C ILE A 529 -20.45 18.33 -19.91
N ASP A 530 -21.35 18.80 -20.78
CA ASP A 530 -21.14 18.80 -22.23
C ASP A 530 -19.86 19.55 -22.60
N GLU A 531 -19.71 20.78 -22.08
CA GLU A 531 -18.58 21.67 -22.33
C GLU A 531 -17.28 21.17 -21.69
N MET A 532 -17.33 20.61 -20.48
CA MET A 532 -16.14 20.03 -19.86
C MET A 532 -15.61 18.81 -20.64
N TYR A 533 -16.50 18.02 -21.26
CA TYR A 533 -16.14 16.82 -22.02
C TYR A 533 -16.01 17.05 -23.54
N SER A 534 -16.29 18.25 -24.06
CA SER A 534 -16.15 18.56 -25.49
C SER A 534 -14.67 18.72 -25.92
N ALA A 535 -13.83 19.28 -25.04
CA ALA A 535 -12.41 19.55 -25.28
C ALA A 535 -11.49 18.86 -24.24
N LEU A 536 -11.90 17.70 -23.74
CA LEU A 536 -11.15 16.98 -22.72
C LEU A 536 -9.76 16.58 -23.25
N SER A 537 -8.71 16.79 -22.46
CA SER A 537 -7.35 16.43 -22.85
C SER A 537 -6.50 15.96 -21.66
N ALA A 538 -5.40 15.26 -21.96
CA ALA A 538 -4.50 14.75 -20.94
C ALA A 538 -3.02 14.81 -21.34
N LYS A 539 -2.16 14.77 -20.32
CA LYS A 539 -0.70 14.59 -20.41
C LYS A 539 -0.29 13.44 -19.49
N VAL A 540 0.78 12.72 -19.79
CA VAL A 540 1.34 11.68 -18.90
C VAL A 540 2.56 12.22 -18.16
N LEU A 541 2.63 11.99 -16.84
CA LEU A 541 3.83 12.23 -16.05
C LEU A 541 4.48 10.91 -15.61
N TRP A 542 5.64 10.59 -16.18
CA TRP A 542 6.42 9.41 -15.82
C TRP A 542 7.86 9.78 -15.44
N LYS A 543 8.30 9.42 -14.23
CA LYS A 543 9.66 9.67 -13.73
C LYS A 543 10.16 11.13 -13.96
N ASN A 544 9.30 12.12 -13.71
CA ASN A 544 9.54 13.56 -13.94
C ASN A 544 9.61 14.03 -15.41
N HIS A 545 9.32 13.16 -16.38
CA HIS A 545 9.08 13.56 -17.75
C HIS A 545 7.58 13.74 -17.96
N LEU A 546 7.21 14.85 -18.60
CA LEU A 546 5.84 15.15 -19.01
C LEU A 546 5.74 14.92 -20.53
N SER A 547 4.68 14.25 -20.98
CA SER A 547 4.43 14.04 -22.41
C SER A 547 3.81 15.28 -23.08
N CYS A 548 3.67 15.23 -24.40
CA CYS A 548 2.75 16.10 -25.13
C CYS A 548 1.31 15.86 -24.67
N GLN A 549 0.47 16.86 -24.89
CA GLN A 549 -0.97 16.80 -24.65
C GLN A 549 -1.65 16.03 -25.79
N PHE A 550 -2.63 15.22 -25.46
CA PHE A 550 -3.47 14.50 -26.40
C PHE A 550 -4.95 14.60 -26.02
N PRO A 551 -5.88 14.54 -26.99
CA PRO A 551 -7.30 14.62 -26.72
C PRO A 551 -7.84 13.35 -26.06
N ILE A 552 -8.92 13.49 -25.29
CA ILE A 552 -9.69 12.37 -24.75
C ILE A 552 -11.11 12.41 -25.32
N LEU A 553 -11.38 11.53 -26.28
CA LEU A 553 -12.64 11.48 -27.04
C LEU A 553 -13.62 10.42 -26.51
N GLN A 554 -13.14 9.51 -25.66
CA GLN A 554 -13.96 8.58 -24.88
C GLN A 554 -13.35 8.34 -23.50
N GLY A 555 -14.17 7.82 -22.60
CA GLY A 555 -13.78 7.54 -21.23
C GLY A 555 -13.97 8.72 -20.28
N VAL A 556 -14.02 8.40 -19.00
CA VAL A 556 -14.07 9.35 -17.89
C VAL A 556 -12.74 9.32 -17.13
N ARG A 557 -12.34 10.46 -16.55
CA ARG A 557 -11.04 10.58 -15.86
C ARG A 557 -10.94 9.60 -14.69
N GLN A 558 -10.02 8.62 -14.73
CA GLN A 558 -9.79 7.74 -13.58
C GLN A 558 -9.26 8.56 -12.39
N GLY A 559 -10.05 8.65 -11.31
CA GLY A 559 -9.73 9.48 -10.14
C GLY A 559 -10.30 10.90 -10.18
N GLY A 560 -11.04 11.26 -11.23
CA GLY A 560 -11.92 12.44 -11.24
C GLY A 560 -13.07 12.29 -10.26
N ILE A 561 -13.58 13.41 -9.72
CA ILE A 561 -14.66 13.41 -8.74
C ILE A 561 -15.99 13.11 -9.44
N LEU A 562 -16.26 13.73 -10.59
CA LEU A 562 -17.49 13.50 -11.35
C LEU A 562 -17.55 12.09 -11.99
N SER A 563 -16.40 11.52 -12.35
CA SER A 563 -16.30 10.29 -13.12
C SER A 563 -17.11 9.12 -12.56
N THR A 564 -17.15 8.95 -11.24
CA THR A 564 -17.93 7.87 -10.61
C THR A 564 -19.43 8.11 -10.70
N GLY A 565 -19.88 9.36 -10.62
CA GLY A 565 -21.28 9.74 -10.82
C GLY A 565 -21.73 9.48 -12.26
N LEU A 566 -20.90 9.89 -13.22
CA LEU A 566 -21.16 9.71 -14.64
C LEU A 566 -21.19 8.23 -15.04
N TYR A 567 -20.27 7.42 -14.51
CA TYR A 567 -20.27 5.98 -14.77
C TYR A 567 -21.52 5.27 -14.20
N LYS A 568 -22.00 5.68 -13.01
CA LYS A 568 -23.25 5.16 -12.44
C LYS A 568 -24.43 5.38 -13.38
N VAL A 569 -24.55 6.59 -13.95
CA VAL A 569 -25.63 6.91 -14.90
C VAL A 569 -25.49 6.08 -16.17
N TYR A 570 -24.27 5.95 -16.68
CA TYR A 570 -23.99 5.18 -17.90
C TYR A 570 -24.44 3.72 -17.78
N ILE A 571 -24.01 2.99 -16.74
CA ILE A 571 -24.30 1.55 -16.55
C ILE A 571 -25.74 1.26 -16.11
N ASN A 572 -26.50 2.26 -15.67
CA ASN A 572 -27.81 2.08 -15.03
C ASN A 572 -28.82 1.31 -15.90
N ASP A 573 -28.86 1.60 -17.20
CA ASP A 573 -29.82 0.99 -18.11
C ASP A 573 -29.63 -0.52 -18.26
N LEU A 574 -28.40 -1.03 -18.16
CA LEU A 574 -28.13 -2.46 -18.14
C LEU A 574 -28.86 -3.11 -16.95
N LEU A 575 -28.74 -2.51 -15.77
CA LEU A 575 -29.36 -3.03 -14.55
C LEU A 575 -30.89 -3.00 -14.64
N ILE A 576 -31.44 -1.90 -15.18
CA ILE A 576 -32.89 -1.76 -15.41
C ILE A 576 -33.39 -2.79 -16.45
N GLN A 577 -32.65 -3.02 -17.53
CA GLN A 577 -33.01 -4.00 -18.56
C GLN A 577 -33.00 -5.43 -17.99
N LEU A 578 -31.97 -5.78 -17.22
CA LEU A 578 -31.88 -7.07 -16.53
C LEU A 578 -33.05 -7.27 -15.56
N GLU A 579 -33.37 -6.27 -14.75
CA GLU A 579 -34.51 -6.31 -13.83
C GLU A 579 -35.85 -6.46 -14.56
N LYS A 580 -36.11 -5.62 -15.57
CA LYS A 580 -37.36 -5.64 -16.36
C LYS A 580 -37.53 -6.92 -17.18
N SER A 581 -36.44 -7.59 -17.55
CA SER A 581 -36.52 -8.86 -18.28
C SER A 581 -37.16 -9.99 -17.46
N GLY A 582 -37.17 -9.87 -16.13
CA GLY A 582 -37.57 -10.95 -15.22
C GLY A 582 -36.61 -12.14 -15.20
N ILE A 583 -35.47 -12.04 -15.90
CA ILE A 583 -34.43 -13.08 -15.96
C ILE A 583 -33.46 -12.86 -14.81
N GLY A 584 -33.20 -13.92 -14.05
CA GLY A 584 -32.32 -13.91 -12.90
C GLY A 584 -32.95 -14.60 -11.69
N THR A 585 -32.38 -14.31 -10.52
CA THR A 585 -32.83 -14.81 -9.22
C THR A 585 -33.60 -13.76 -8.42
N SER A 586 -34.49 -14.21 -7.54
CA SER A 586 -35.26 -13.35 -6.63
C SER A 586 -35.31 -13.92 -5.22
N ILE A 587 -35.49 -13.07 -4.22
CA ILE A 587 -35.82 -13.46 -2.85
C ILE A 587 -37.32 -13.18 -2.65
N GLY A 588 -38.14 -14.21 -2.81
CA GLY A 588 -39.59 -13.99 -2.97
C GLY A 588 -39.87 -13.19 -4.24
N ASN A 589 -40.50 -12.02 -4.08
CA ASN A 589 -40.83 -11.11 -5.19
C ASN A 589 -39.76 -10.03 -5.43
N ILE A 590 -38.67 -10.04 -4.67
CA ILE A 590 -37.62 -9.02 -4.74
C ILE A 590 -36.55 -9.47 -5.73
N TYR A 591 -36.34 -8.72 -6.82
CA TYR A 591 -35.32 -9.04 -7.81
C TYR A 591 -33.90 -8.86 -7.23
N THR A 592 -33.05 -9.88 -7.39
CA THR A 592 -31.68 -9.89 -6.85
C THR A 592 -30.69 -10.47 -7.87
N GLY A 593 -31.06 -10.45 -9.16
CA GLY A 593 -30.34 -11.12 -10.22
C GLY A 593 -29.05 -10.42 -10.66
N CYS A 594 -28.85 -9.13 -10.36
CA CYS A 594 -27.70 -8.37 -10.84
C CYS A 594 -27.01 -7.45 -9.80
N PRO A 595 -26.69 -7.90 -8.57
CA PRO A 595 -26.00 -7.06 -7.60
C PRO A 595 -24.65 -6.58 -8.15
N THR A 596 -24.52 -5.26 -8.31
CA THR A 596 -23.42 -4.63 -9.06
C THR A 596 -22.67 -3.64 -8.18
N VAL A 597 -21.34 -3.60 -8.34
CA VAL A 597 -20.48 -2.60 -7.71
C VAL A 597 -19.62 -1.97 -8.78
N ALA A 598 -20.00 -0.78 -9.24
CA ALA A 598 -19.30 -0.11 -10.32
C ALA A 598 -19.25 -1.01 -11.57
N ASP A 599 -18.06 -1.38 -12.02
CA ASP A 599 -17.80 -2.24 -13.17
C ASP A 599 -17.82 -3.75 -12.85
N ASP A 600 -17.80 -4.11 -11.56
CA ASP A 600 -17.97 -5.50 -11.11
C ASP A 600 -19.47 -5.86 -11.13
N VAL A 601 -19.94 -6.46 -12.23
CA VAL A 601 -21.32 -6.95 -12.40
C VAL A 601 -21.38 -8.43 -12.08
N ALA A 602 -22.17 -8.81 -11.08
CA ALA A 602 -22.49 -10.21 -10.79
C ALA A 602 -23.91 -10.54 -11.25
N LEU A 603 -24.05 -11.53 -12.12
CA LEU A 603 -25.34 -12.08 -12.55
C LEU A 603 -25.63 -13.37 -11.81
N ALA A 604 -26.81 -13.49 -11.23
CA ALA A 604 -27.29 -14.67 -10.52
C ALA A 604 -28.56 -15.20 -11.20
N ASN A 605 -28.52 -16.49 -11.59
CA ASN A 605 -29.54 -17.11 -12.44
C ASN A 605 -29.97 -18.48 -11.92
N LYS A 606 -31.23 -18.83 -12.19
CA LYS A 606 -31.91 -20.05 -11.72
C LYS A 606 -31.85 -21.25 -12.68
N CYS A 607 -31.25 -21.10 -13.85
CA CYS A 607 -31.01 -22.18 -14.81
C CYS A 607 -29.98 -21.71 -15.86
N GLU A 608 -29.45 -22.63 -16.65
CA GLU A 608 -28.42 -22.32 -17.64
C GLU A 608 -28.93 -21.42 -18.76
N ILE A 609 -30.17 -21.65 -19.21
CA ILE A 609 -30.81 -20.84 -20.26
C ILE A 609 -30.97 -19.39 -19.77
N ALA A 610 -31.47 -19.20 -18.55
CA ALA A 610 -31.57 -17.87 -17.96
C ALA A 610 -30.20 -17.19 -17.83
N ALA A 611 -29.16 -17.96 -17.47
CA ALA A 611 -27.80 -17.44 -17.43
C ALA A 611 -27.32 -16.96 -18.81
N GLN A 612 -27.52 -17.74 -19.87
CA GLN A 612 -27.16 -17.31 -21.23
C GLN A 612 -27.98 -16.10 -21.69
N CYS A 613 -29.29 -16.04 -21.39
CA CYS A 613 -30.11 -14.89 -21.73
C CYS A 613 -29.65 -13.62 -21.00
N ALA A 614 -29.29 -13.72 -19.71
CA ALA A 614 -28.76 -12.58 -18.95
C ALA A 614 -27.41 -12.10 -19.52
N LEU A 615 -26.54 -13.02 -19.93
CA LEU A 615 -25.29 -12.71 -20.63
C LEU A 615 -25.56 -12.01 -21.96
N HIS A 616 -26.57 -12.46 -22.72
CA HIS A 616 -26.94 -11.85 -23.98
C HIS A 616 -27.51 -10.43 -23.81
N ILE A 617 -28.30 -10.17 -22.76
CA ILE A 617 -28.75 -8.80 -22.43
C ILE A 617 -27.53 -7.90 -22.14
N ALA A 618 -26.57 -8.41 -21.37
CA ALA A 618 -25.34 -7.68 -21.07
C ALA A 618 -24.49 -7.41 -22.33
N GLU A 619 -24.39 -8.39 -23.23
CA GLU A 619 -23.72 -8.29 -24.52
C GLU A 619 -24.40 -7.28 -25.46
N GLN A 620 -25.72 -7.33 -25.60
CA GLN A 620 -26.48 -6.37 -26.42
C GLN A 620 -26.28 -4.94 -25.92
N TYR A 621 -26.38 -4.74 -24.60
CA TYR A 621 -26.08 -3.45 -24.00
C TYR A 621 -24.63 -3.04 -24.26
N ALA A 622 -23.68 -3.96 -24.13
CA ALA A 622 -22.26 -3.70 -24.37
C ALA A 622 -22.01 -3.20 -25.81
N ASN A 623 -22.55 -3.93 -26.79
CA ASN A 623 -22.44 -3.62 -28.22
C ASN A 623 -23.11 -2.29 -28.57
N ARG A 624 -24.27 -2.00 -27.94
CA ARG A 624 -24.99 -0.75 -28.17
C ARG A 624 -24.26 0.46 -27.59
N GLU A 625 -23.74 0.36 -26.37
CA GLU A 625 -23.19 1.51 -25.65
C GLU A 625 -21.68 1.74 -25.87
N ARG A 626 -21.04 0.90 -26.68
CA ARG A 626 -19.57 0.83 -26.86
C ARG A 626 -18.82 0.43 -25.59
N TYR A 627 -19.44 -0.45 -24.81
CA TYR A 627 -18.86 -1.05 -23.62
C TYR A 627 -18.31 -2.44 -23.98
N ILE A 628 -17.19 -2.85 -23.36
CA ILE A 628 -16.51 -4.10 -23.71
C ILE A 628 -16.47 -5.02 -22.49
N ILE A 629 -17.13 -6.17 -22.60
CA ILE A 629 -17.00 -7.28 -21.65
C ILE A 629 -15.80 -8.12 -22.08
N HIS A 630 -14.92 -8.49 -21.14
CA HIS A 630 -13.74 -9.31 -21.39
C HIS A 630 -14.06 -10.79 -21.10
N PRO A 631 -14.34 -11.63 -22.11
CA PRO A 631 -14.83 -12.98 -21.87
C PRO A 631 -13.81 -13.85 -21.14
N GLU A 632 -12.52 -13.74 -21.47
CA GLU A 632 -11.44 -14.52 -20.86
C GLU A 632 -11.21 -14.23 -19.36
N LYS A 633 -11.64 -13.06 -18.87
CA LYS A 633 -11.55 -12.68 -17.45
C LYS A 633 -12.88 -12.85 -16.72
N SER A 634 -13.96 -12.93 -17.49
CA SER A 634 -15.29 -13.20 -16.98
C SER A 634 -15.39 -14.70 -16.65
N VAL A 635 -16.13 -15.01 -15.60
CA VAL A 635 -16.13 -16.37 -15.02
C VAL A 635 -17.55 -16.80 -14.70
N MET A 636 -17.88 -18.04 -15.08
CA MET A 636 -19.10 -18.73 -14.67
C MET A 636 -18.82 -19.68 -13.49
N ILE A 637 -19.70 -19.71 -12.50
CA ILE A 637 -19.70 -20.66 -11.39
C ILE A 637 -21.07 -21.33 -11.29
N ARG A 638 -21.07 -22.66 -11.35
CA ARG A 638 -22.23 -23.50 -11.01
C ARG A 638 -22.35 -23.59 -9.48
N LYS A 639 -22.89 -22.54 -8.87
CA LYS A 639 -22.82 -22.32 -7.42
C LYS A 639 -23.53 -23.39 -6.62
N PHE A 640 -24.71 -23.81 -7.06
CA PHE A 640 -25.44 -24.92 -6.46
C PHE A 640 -26.24 -25.63 -7.54
N ILE A 641 -26.09 -26.96 -7.60
CA ILE A 641 -26.80 -27.83 -8.55
C ILE A 641 -27.50 -28.93 -7.74
N PRO A 642 -28.84 -29.01 -7.73
CA PRO A 642 -29.57 -30.09 -7.09
C PRO A 642 -29.18 -31.46 -7.65
N ARG A 643 -29.25 -32.52 -6.83
CA ARG A 643 -28.88 -33.89 -7.26
C ARG A 643 -29.66 -34.40 -8.48
N ASN A 644 -30.92 -33.98 -8.61
CA ASN A 644 -31.82 -34.41 -9.69
C ASN A 644 -31.88 -33.37 -10.82
N TYR A 645 -30.90 -32.47 -10.90
CA TYR A 645 -30.84 -31.45 -11.92
C TYR A 645 -30.31 -32.04 -13.23
N THR A 646 -31.10 -31.95 -14.30
CA THR A 646 -30.67 -32.35 -15.64
C THR A 646 -30.00 -31.16 -16.30
N GLU A 647 -28.70 -31.26 -16.55
CA GLU A 647 -27.97 -30.23 -17.27
C GLU A 647 -28.34 -30.25 -18.76
N VAL A 648 -28.71 -29.10 -19.31
CA VAL A 648 -29.14 -28.97 -20.72
C VAL A 648 -28.15 -28.12 -21.53
N PHE A 649 -27.17 -27.52 -20.87
CA PHE A 649 -26.27 -26.54 -21.47
C PHE A 649 -24.84 -26.71 -20.95
N SER A 650 -23.88 -26.86 -21.87
CA SER A 650 -22.48 -27.13 -21.53
C SER A 650 -21.60 -25.88 -21.51
N THR A 651 -21.88 -24.88 -22.35
CA THR A 651 -20.98 -23.74 -22.60
C THR A 651 -21.75 -22.44 -22.70
N TRP A 652 -21.31 -21.41 -21.97
CA TRP A 652 -21.87 -20.06 -22.04
C TRP A 652 -20.96 -19.17 -22.85
N THR A 653 -21.53 -18.29 -23.67
CA THR A 653 -20.75 -17.42 -24.56
C THR A 653 -21.09 -15.95 -24.32
N VAL A 654 -20.07 -15.10 -24.51
CA VAL A 654 -20.19 -13.63 -24.60
C VAL A 654 -19.25 -13.19 -25.73
N ASN A 655 -19.75 -12.38 -26.65
CA ASN A 655 -19.05 -11.97 -27.88
C ASN A 655 -18.56 -13.17 -28.69
N ASP A 656 -19.39 -14.21 -28.81
CA ASP A 656 -19.06 -15.51 -29.43
C ASP A 656 -17.86 -16.24 -28.82
N VAL A 657 -17.38 -15.81 -27.65
CA VAL A 657 -16.28 -16.46 -26.92
C VAL A 657 -16.83 -17.19 -25.71
N GLU A 658 -16.40 -18.44 -25.52
CA GLU A 658 -16.79 -19.25 -24.37
C GLU A 658 -16.23 -18.68 -23.06
N LEU A 659 -17.11 -18.54 -22.07
CA LEU A 659 -16.76 -18.17 -20.71
C LEU A 659 -16.11 -19.35 -19.98
N SER A 660 -15.07 -19.05 -19.21
CA SER A 660 -14.46 -20.06 -18.34
C SER A 660 -15.43 -20.47 -17.22
N VAL A 661 -15.70 -21.77 -17.12
CA VAL A 661 -16.43 -22.35 -15.98
C VAL A 661 -15.40 -22.72 -14.91
N SER A 662 -15.50 -22.09 -13.74
CA SER A 662 -14.56 -22.30 -12.63
C SER A 662 -15.25 -22.90 -11.42
N THR A 663 -14.45 -23.55 -10.56
CA THR A 663 -14.90 -24.00 -9.25
C THR A 663 -14.73 -22.95 -8.16
N SER A 664 -13.98 -21.87 -8.44
CA SER A 664 -13.68 -20.80 -7.48
C SER A 664 -13.31 -19.50 -8.19
N THR A 665 -13.83 -18.37 -7.71
CA THR A 665 -13.42 -17.02 -8.14
C THR A 665 -13.57 -16.01 -7.00
N THR A 666 -12.84 -14.90 -7.05
CA THR A 666 -12.94 -13.82 -6.05
C THR A 666 -13.83 -12.69 -6.58
N HIS A 667 -14.90 -12.37 -5.86
CA HIS A 667 -15.80 -11.25 -6.14
C HIS A 667 -15.86 -10.30 -4.93
N LEU A 668 -15.57 -9.01 -5.13
CA LEU A 668 -15.54 -7.97 -4.06
C LEU A 668 -14.62 -8.30 -2.87
N GLY A 669 -13.60 -9.11 -3.13
CA GLY A 669 -12.64 -9.60 -2.12
C GLY A 669 -13.13 -10.80 -1.28
N ILE A 670 -14.28 -11.38 -1.64
CA ILE A 670 -14.86 -12.61 -1.08
C ILE A 670 -14.77 -13.71 -2.13
N THR A 671 -14.25 -14.86 -1.76
CA THR A 671 -14.12 -16.01 -2.67
C THR A 671 -15.42 -16.80 -2.73
N ARG A 672 -15.85 -17.10 -3.96
CA ARG A 672 -17.06 -17.83 -4.31
C ARG A 672 -16.64 -19.17 -4.88
N THR A 673 -17.15 -20.25 -4.30
CA THR A 673 -16.81 -21.62 -4.64
C THR A 673 -18.07 -22.44 -4.93
N THR A 674 -17.92 -23.59 -5.57
CA THR A 674 -19.03 -24.53 -5.81
C THR A 674 -19.46 -25.32 -4.57
N SER A 675 -18.70 -25.25 -3.46
CA SER A 675 -18.91 -26.07 -2.26
C SER A 675 -19.11 -25.24 -0.98
N ASP A 676 -18.02 -24.82 -0.33
CA ASP A 676 -18.03 -24.12 0.96
C ASP A 676 -17.30 -22.76 0.88
N ASP A 677 -18.09 -21.71 0.64
CA ASP A 677 -17.58 -20.33 0.63
C ASP A 677 -17.01 -19.93 1.99
N ILE A 678 -17.64 -20.35 3.09
CA ILE A 678 -17.29 -19.87 4.42
C ILE A 678 -15.92 -20.42 4.81
N ALA A 679 -15.71 -21.74 4.70
CA ALA A 679 -14.43 -22.36 5.03
C ALA A 679 -13.28 -21.82 4.15
N THR A 680 -13.53 -21.64 2.85
CA THR A 680 -12.54 -21.12 1.91
C THR A 680 -12.13 -19.69 2.28
N ASN A 681 -13.10 -18.81 2.54
CA ASN A 681 -12.82 -17.43 2.93
C ASN A 681 -12.07 -17.36 4.27
N VAL A 682 -12.42 -18.20 5.24
CA VAL A 682 -11.70 -18.28 6.53
C VAL A 682 -10.21 -18.56 6.32
N GLU A 683 -9.85 -19.58 5.54
CA GLU A 683 -8.44 -19.93 5.29
C GLU A 683 -7.71 -18.85 4.49
N GLU A 684 -8.36 -18.26 3.48
CA GLU A 684 -7.77 -17.17 2.71
C GLU A 684 -7.51 -15.92 3.56
N ARG A 685 -8.45 -15.57 4.44
CA ARG A 685 -8.29 -14.44 5.37
C ARG A 685 -7.15 -14.70 6.36
N ILE A 686 -7.04 -15.92 6.89
CA ILE A 686 -5.89 -16.33 7.72
C ILE A 686 -4.59 -16.20 6.93
N SER A 687 -4.55 -16.65 5.68
CA SER A 687 -3.36 -16.53 4.81
C SER A 687 -2.99 -15.07 4.54
N CYS A 688 -3.97 -14.21 4.27
CA CYS A 688 -3.78 -12.77 4.08
C CYS A 688 -3.24 -12.08 5.34
N ALA A 689 -3.85 -12.36 6.49
CA ALA A 689 -3.43 -11.86 7.78
C ALA A 689 -2.01 -12.33 8.12
N ARG A 690 -1.71 -13.61 7.89
CA ARG A 690 -0.39 -14.21 8.10
C ARG A 690 0.69 -13.55 7.27
N ARG A 691 0.47 -13.37 5.95
CA ARG A 691 1.41 -12.65 5.07
C ARG A 691 1.63 -11.21 5.56
N THR A 692 0.57 -10.54 5.98
CA THR A 692 0.65 -9.17 6.52
C THR A 692 1.47 -9.14 7.80
N PHE A 693 1.16 -10.02 8.76
CA PHE A 693 1.89 -10.12 10.03
C PHE A 693 3.39 -10.41 9.81
N TYR A 694 3.73 -11.40 8.97
CA TYR A 694 5.12 -11.73 8.68
C TYR A 694 5.86 -10.61 7.97
N SER A 695 5.22 -9.86 7.06
CA SER A 695 5.84 -8.68 6.45
C SER A 695 6.25 -7.61 7.48
N LEU A 696 5.57 -7.58 8.62
CA LEU A 696 5.83 -6.66 9.70
C LEU A 696 6.77 -7.23 10.77
N THR A 697 7.16 -8.52 10.75
CA THR A 697 8.06 -9.08 11.78
C THR A 697 9.42 -8.37 11.85
N SER A 698 9.94 -7.93 10.70
CA SER A 698 11.15 -7.11 10.56
C SER A 698 11.10 -5.79 11.33
N THR A 699 9.88 -5.32 11.67
CA THR A 699 9.63 -4.10 12.43
C THR A 699 9.77 -4.30 13.94
N GLY A 700 10.01 -5.54 14.40
CA GLY A 700 10.06 -5.85 15.82
C GLY A 700 8.80 -6.55 16.36
N LEU A 701 7.90 -7.07 15.53
CA LEU A 701 6.72 -7.85 15.99
C LEU A 701 7.07 -9.28 16.44
N HIS A 702 8.24 -9.50 17.03
CA HIS A 702 8.72 -10.77 17.55
C HIS A 702 9.15 -10.55 19.00
N GLY A 703 8.30 -10.95 19.97
CA GLY A 703 8.28 -10.38 21.32
C GLY A 703 9.60 -10.38 22.11
N SER A 704 10.57 -11.26 21.81
CA SER A 704 11.80 -11.40 22.61
C SER A 704 12.91 -10.39 22.30
N ASN A 705 12.95 -9.82 21.09
CA ASN A 705 13.94 -8.80 20.68
C ASN A 705 13.28 -7.61 19.95
N GLY A 706 11.95 -7.49 20.13
CA GLY A 706 11.07 -6.64 19.37
C GLY A 706 10.48 -5.47 20.15
N LEU A 707 9.34 -4.97 19.68
CA LEU A 707 8.54 -3.94 20.30
C LEU A 707 7.81 -4.48 21.53
N GLN A 708 7.40 -3.56 22.40
CA GLN A 708 6.59 -3.90 23.57
C GLN A 708 5.29 -4.60 23.14
N PRO A 709 4.78 -5.55 23.93
CA PRO A 709 3.55 -6.27 23.59
C PRO A 709 2.34 -5.37 23.32
N THR A 710 2.20 -4.25 24.05
CA THR A 710 1.14 -3.25 23.85
C THR A 710 1.22 -2.58 22.48
N THR A 711 2.42 -2.16 22.09
CA THR A 711 2.70 -1.57 20.78
C THR A 711 2.47 -2.58 19.67
N CYS A 712 2.95 -3.81 19.86
CA CYS A 712 2.72 -4.92 18.95
C CYS A 712 1.24 -5.20 18.73
N TYR A 713 0.44 -5.26 19.80
CA TYR A 713 -0.99 -5.49 19.73
C TYR A 713 -1.70 -4.35 18.99
N LYS A 714 -1.37 -3.09 19.28
CA LYS A 714 -1.95 -1.94 18.54
C LYS A 714 -1.65 -1.99 17.04
N ILE A 715 -0.44 -2.37 16.65
CA ILE A 715 -0.08 -2.57 15.24
C ILE A 715 -0.88 -3.74 14.63
N TYR A 716 -1.00 -4.85 15.36
CA TYR A 716 -1.78 -6.01 14.94
C TYR A 716 -3.26 -5.66 14.75
N SER A 717 -3.91 -5.01 15.72
CA SER A 717 -5.31 -4.63 15.67
C SER A 717 -5.60 -3.57 14.61
N THR A 718 -4.64 -2.70 14.28
CA THR A 718 -4.80 -1.65 13.26
C THR A 718 -4.62 -2.18 11.83
N TYR A 719 -3.70 -3.12 11.59
CA TYR A 719 -3.29 -3.49 10.22
C TYR A 719 -3.52 -4.94 9.83
N VAL A 720 -3.45 -5.87 10.79
CA VAL A 720 -3.57 -7.31 10.53
C VAL A 720 -5.02 -7.75 10.76
N LEU A 721 -5.62 -7.34 11.88
CA LEU A 721 -6.98 -7.73 12.26
C LEU A 721 -8.04 -7.31 11.21
N PRO A 722 -8.02 -6.10 10.62
CA PRO A 722 -9.00 -5.75 9.59
C PRO A 722 -8.88 -6.62 8.33
N ARG A 723 -7.67 -7.09 7.99
CA ARG A 723 -7.46 -8.02 6.86
C ARG A 723 -7.88 -9.44 7.18
N LEU A 724 -7.78 -9.85 8.44
CA LEU A 724 -8.25 -11.15 8.92
C LEU A 724 -9.78 -11.22 8.87
N LEU A 725 -10.47 -10.10 9.12
CA LEU A 725 -11.92 -10.13 9.29
C LEU A 725 -12.71 -9.63 8.07
N TYR A 726 -12.08 -8.94 7.11
CA TYR A 726 -12.76 -8.37 5.94
C TYR A 726 -13.67 -9.39 5.23
N GLY A 727 -14.96 -9.03 5.10
CA GLY A 727 -15.97 -9.81 4.38
C GLY A 727 -16.66 -10.87 5.23
N LEU A 728 -16.07 -11.29 6.35
CA LEU A 728 -16.66 -12.30 7.23
C LEU A 728 -17.93 -11.80 7.93
N GLU A 729 -18.08 -10.48 8.08
CA GLU A 729 -19.30 -9.85 8.60
C GLU A 729 -20.56 -10.10 7.73
N THR A 730 -20.40 -10.60 6.51
CA THR A 730 -21.51 -10.92 5.57
C THR A 730 -21.98 -12.39 5.64
N PHE A 731 -21.32 -13.23 6.45
CA PHE A 731 -21.62 -14.66 6.55
C PHE A 731 -22.23 -15.03 7.90
N ALA A 732 -23.13 -16.02 7.91
CA ALA A 732 -23.55 -16.71 9.12
C ALA A 732 -22.49 -17.75 9.55
N LEU A 733 -21.55 -17.35 10.40
CA LEU A 733 -20.44 -18.21 10.81
C LEU A 733 -20.87 -19.25 11.84
N LEU A 734 -20.54 -20.52 11.57
CA LEU A 734 -20.58 -21.63 12.55
C LEU A 734 -19.40 -21.57 13.52
N GLN A 735 -19.57 -22.14 14.72
CA GLN A 735 -18.53 -22.17 15.76
C GLN A 735 -17.19 -22.73 15.26
N LYS A 736 -17.20 -23.80 14.45
CA LYS A 736 -15.97 -24.38 13.86
C LYS A 736 -15.13 -23.37 13.07
N HIS A 737 -15.77 -22.41 12.42
CA HIS A 737 -15.10 -21.36 11.64
C HIS A 737 -14.50 -20.30 12.56
N ILE A 738 -15.26 -19.91 13.59
CA ILE A 738 -14.82 -18.96 14.62
C ILE A 738 -13.61 -19.55 15.36
N ASP A 739 -13.68 -20.79 15.81
CA ASP A 739 -12.59 -21.49 16.52
C ASP A 739 -11.31 -21.56 15.68
N ARG A 740 -11.46 -21.74 14.36
CA ARG A 740 -10.33 -21.77 13.42
C ARG A 740 -9.64 -20.40 13.34
N LEU A 741 -10.42 -19.34 13.20
CA LEU A 741 -9.89 -17.97 13.19
C LEU A 741 -9.29 -17.59 14.56
N GLU A 742 -9.95 -17.99 15.65
CA GLU A 742 -9.52 -17.75 17.03
C GLU A 742 -8.19 -18.42 17.33
N THR A 743 -7.98 -19.64 16.82
CA THR A 743 -6.71 -20.36 16.93
C THR A 743 -5.55 -19.56 16.32
N TYR A 744 -5.76 -18.95 15.15
CA TYR A 744 -4.78 -18.06 14.55
C TYR A 744 -4.59 -16.79 15.39
N HIS A 745 -5.68 -16.13 15.79
CA HIS A 745 -5.63 -14.90 16.57
C HIS A 745 -4.84 -15.08 17.89
N ILE A 746 -5.19 -16.09 18.68
CA ILE A 746 -4.50 -16.43 19.93
C ILE A 746 -3.03 -16.80 19.69
N SER A 747 -2.71 -17.52 18.61
CA SER A 747 -1.31 -17.85 18.29
C SER A 747 -0.47 -16.58 18.11
N VAL A 748 -1.03 -15.54 17.50
CA VAL A 748 -0.37 -14.24 17.32
C VAL A 748 -0.28 -13.48 18.64
N LEU A 749 -1.34 -13.43 19.45
CA LEU A 749 -1.30 -12.77 20.76
C LEU A 749 -0.27 -13.40 21.70
N ARG A 750 -0.15 -14.73 21.70
CA ARG A 750 0.88 -15.45 22.45
C ARG A 750 2.28 -15.12 21.96
N LEU A 751 2.48 -15.05 20.64
CA LEU A 751 3.76 -14.67 20.04
C LEU A 751 4.17 -13.23 20.40
N ILE A 752 3.22 -12.29 20.37
CA ILE A 752 3.42 -10.90 20.78
C ILE A 752 3.89 -10.83 22.24
N GLN A 753 3.28 -11.62 23.13
CA GLN A 753 3.61 -11.66 24.56
C GLN A 753 4.75 -12.62 24.92
N SER A 754 5.31 -13.35 23.95
CA SER A 754 6.28 -14.44 24.17
C SER A 754 5.81 -15.53 25.16
N LEU A 755 4.49 -15.74 25.22
CA LEU A 755 3.84 -16.79 26.00
C LEU A 755 3.84 -18.12 25.22
N PRO A 756 3.96 -19.28 25.89
CA PRO A 756 3.94 -20.56 25.21
C PRO A 756 2.53 -20.95 24.73
N PRO A 757 2.40 -21.90 23.77
CA PRO A 757 1.10 -22.36 23.25
C PRO A 757 0.11 -22.90 24.31
N ARG A 758 0.62 -23.29 25.48
CA ARG A 758 -0.17 -23.80 26.60
C ARG A 758 -0.75 -22.72 27.52
N ALA A 759 -0.43 -21.44 27.31
CA ALA A 759 -1.00 -20.34 28.09
C ALA A 759 -2.54 -20.32 27.96
N ALA A 760 -3.29 -20.08 29.04
CA ALA A 760 -4.75 -20.02 28.98
C ALA A 760 -5.22 -18.95 27.97
N ARG A 761 -6.32 -19.22 27.25
CA ARG A 761 -6.85 -18.30 26.23
C ARG A 761 -7.30 -16.98 26.87
N SER A 762 -8.12 -17.07 27.92
CA SER A 762 -8.66 -15.94 28.67
C SER A 762 -7.61 -14.93 29.10
N ILE A 763 -6.58 -15.37 29.83
CA ILE A 763 -5.50 -14.47 30.26
C ILE A 763 -4.69 -13.88 29.11
N THR A 764 -4.59 -14.58 27.98
CA THR A 764 -3.85 -14.08 26.81
C THR A 764 -4.53 -12.84 26.24
N TYR A 765 -5.86 -12.78 26.24
CA TYR A 765 -6.61 -11.59 25.84
C TYR A 765 -6.47 -10.47 26.86
N LEU A 766 -6.81 -10.78 28.12
CA LEU A 766 -6.95 -9.80 29.18
C LEU A 766 -5.65 -9.08 29.53
N LEU A 767 -4.49 -9.75 29.44
CA LEU A 767 -3.21 -9.07 29.65
C LEU A 767 -2.99 -7.90 28.69
N LEU A 768 -3.45 -8.02 27.43
CA LEU A 768 -3.33 -6.98 26.41
C LEU A 768 -4.55 -6.07 26.32
N GLY A 769 -5.62 -6.32 27.10
CA GLY A 769 -6.93 -5.73 26.87
C GLY A 769 -7.52 -6.10 25.50
N ALA A 770 -7.13 -7.24 24.94
CA ALA A 770 -7.58 -7.68 23.63
C ALA A 770 -8.98 -8.30 23.68
N ARG A 771 -9.72 -8.22 22.59
CA ARG A 771 -11.01 -8.91 22.43
C ARG A 771 -10.80 -10.33 21.88
N PRO A 772 -11.59 -11.32 22.32
CA PRO A 772 -11.81 -12.54 21.55
C PRO A 772 -12.28 -12.19 20.13
N LEU A 773 -11.91 -13.02 19.16
CA LEU A 773 -12.22 -12.74 17.78
C LEU A 773 -13.71 -12.87 17.48
N GLU A 774 -14.39 -13.77 18.18
CA GLU A 774 -15.85 -13.90 18.14
C GLU A 774 -16.55 -12.58 18.52
N ALA A 775 -16.12 -11.95 19.61
CA ALA A 775 -16.62 -10.64 20.04
C ALA A 775 -16.43 -9.57 18.94
N GLU A 776 -15.24 -9.52 18.34
CA GLU A 776 -14.93 -8.57 17.27
C GLU A 776 -15.76 -8.82 16.01
N ILE A 777 -16.01 -10.08 15.65
CA ILE A 777 -16.89 -10.46 14.53
C ILE A 777 -18.32 -10.00 14.81
N HIS A 778 -18.85 -10.26 16.00
CA HIS A 778 -20.21 -9.86 16.38
C HIS A 778 -20.37 -8.33 16.38
N ILE A 779 -19.40 -7.57 16.90
CA ILE A 779 -19.39 -6.11 16.82
C ILE A 779 -19.45 -5.64 15.37
N ARG A 780 -18.64 -6.23 14.48
CA ARG A 780 -18.62 -5.86 13.05
C ARG A 780 -19.94 -6.21 12.36
N ALA A 781 -20.51 -7.38 12.65
CA ALA A 781 -21.78 -7.83 12.10
C ALA A 781 -22.97 -6.94 12.56
N LEU A 782 -23.04 -6.59 13.84
CA LEU A 782 -24.05 -5.68 14.39
C LEU A 782 -23.87 -4.22 13.92
N THR A 783 -22.63 -3.78 13.75
CA THR A 783 -22.35 -2.47 13.13
C THR A 783 -22.78 -2.48 11.66
N PHE A 784 -22.58 -3.60 10.96
CA PHE A 784 -23.02 -3.79 9.59
C PHE A 784 -24.56 -3.79 9.47
N LEU A 785 -25.27 -4.49 10.37
CA LEU A 785 -26.74 -4.41 10.50
C LEU A 785 -27.20 -2.96 10.65
N GLY A 786 -26.58 -2.20 11.55
CA GLY A 786 -26.94 -0.79 11.73
C GLY A 786 -26.72 0.05 10.46
N ASN A 787 -25.76 -0.28 9.60
CA ASN A 787 -25.61 0.43 8.32
C ASN A 787 -26.69 0.01 7.31
N ILE A 788 -27.14 -1.25 7.33
CA ILE A 788 -28.22 -1.75 6.48
C ILE A 788 -29.54 -1.06 6.84
N ILE A 789 -29.89 -1.03 8.13
CA ILE A 789 -31.15 -0.39 8.59
C ILE A 789 -31.17 1.12 8.27
N ARG A 790 -30.01 1.79 8.25
CA ARG A 790 -29.90 3.21 7.87
C ARG A 790 -29.83 3.44 6.37
N SER A 791 -29.82 2.40 5.55
CA SER A 791 -29.72 2.55 4.10
C SER A 791 -31.09 2.90 3.52
N ASP A 792 -31.12 3.86 2.60
CA ASP A 792 -32.34 4.23 1.86
C ASP A 792 -32.62 3.26 0.68
N ASN A 793 -31.92 2.12 0.64
CA ASN A 793 -32.01 1.18 -0.46
C ASN A 793 -33.20 0.24 -0.28
N GLN A 794 -34.18 0.37 -1.16
CA GLN A 794 -35.42 -0.40 -1.11
C GLN A 794 -35.19 -1.91 -1.13
N VAL A 795 -34.35 -2.42 -2.03
CA VAL A 795 -34.07 -3.88 -2.13
C VAL A 795 -33.48 -4.43 -0.83
N LEU A 796 -32.53 -3.74 -0.20
CA LEU A 796 -31.97 -4.17 1.08
C LEU A 796 -33.01 -4.17 2.19
N ASN A 797 -33.85 -3.14 2.25
CA ASN A 797 -34.88 -3.01 3.28
C ASN A 797 -35.98 -4.06 3.11
N ASP A 798 -36.41 -4.33 1.87
CA ASP A 798 -37.39 -5.37 1.56
C ASP A 798 -36.84 -6.76 1.91
N ILE A 799 -35.55 -7.02 1.62
CA ILE A 799 -34.89 -8.28 1.99
C ILE A 799 -34.81 -8.41 3.51
N LEU A 800 -34.37 -7.35 4.22
CA LEU A 800 -34.29 -7.30 5.68
C LEU A 800 -35.65 -7.64 6.31
N GLU A 801 -36.71 -6.97 5.89
CA GLU A 801 -38.07 -7.15 6.41
C GLU A 801 -38.56 -8.58 6.14
N ARG A 802 -38.48 -9.03 4.87
CA ARG A 802 -38.95 -10.36 4.49
C ARG A 802 -38.19 -11.47 5.20
N GLN A 803 -36.85 -11.43 5.22
CA GLN A 803 -36.07 -12.50 5.83
C GLN A 803 -36.28 -12.56 7.34
N THR A 804 -36.47 -11.41 7.99
CA THR A 804 -36.81 -11.33 9.43
C THR A 804 -38.13 -12.01 9.75
N GLN A 805 -39.13 -11.93 8.86
CA GLN A 805 -40.46 -12.54 9.04
C GLN A 805 -40.52 -14.01 8.62
N VAL A 806 -39.82 -14.38 7.54
CA VAL A 806 -39.93 -15.71 6.91
C VAL A 806 -38.95 -16.72 7.49
N LYS A 807 -37.74 -16.30 7.87
CA LYS A 807 -36.67 -17.22 8.25
C LYS A 807 -36.67 -17.50 9.76
N GLY A 808 -36.96 -18.75 10.10
CA GLY A 808 -36.83 -19.24 11.47
C GLY A 808 -35.38 -19.43 11.92
N SER A 809 -35.21 -19.80 13.18
CA SER A 809 -33.89 -20.00 13.82
C SER A 809 -33.04 -21.13 13.21
N SER A 810 -33.63 -22.03 12.43
CA SER A 810 -32.94 -23.13 11.73
C SER A 810 -32.39 -22.74 10.35
N SER A 811 -32.77 -21.58 9.81
CA SER A 811 -32.28 -21.11 8.52
C SER A 811 -30.79 -20.75 8.58
N LYS A 812 -30.12 -20.88 7.42
CA LYS A 812 -28.74 -20.42 7.21
C LYS A 812 -28.64 -18.93 6.87
N SER A 813 -29.78 -18.23 6.78
CA SER A 813 -29.82 -16.79 6.52
C SER A 813 -29.00 -16.01 7.55
N TRP A 814 -28.30 -14.99 7.06
CA TRP A 814 -27.54 -14.04 7.87
C TRP A 814 -28.45 -13.31 8.86
N PHE A 815 -29.70 -12.98 8.49
CA PHE A 815 -30.63 -12.30 9.39
C PHE A 815 -31.03 -13.17 10.59
N SER A 816 -31.24 -14.48 10.38
CA SER A 816 -31.47 -15.43 11.47
C SER A 816 -30.25 -15.60 12.38
N TYR A 817 -29.03 -15.52 11.83
CA TYR A 817 -27.80 -15.49 12.61
C TYR A 817 -27.69 -14.21 13.46
N ILE A 818 -28.03 -13.05 12.89
CA ILE A 818 -28.01 -11.77 13.60
C ILE A 818 -29.05 -11.70 14.72
N GLN A 819 -30.25 -12.23 14.53
CA GLN A 819 -31.24 -12.31 15.60
C GLN A 819 -30.72 -13.09 16.82
N LYS A 820 -29.99 -14.19 16.60
CA LYS A 820 -29.34 -14.95 17.69
C LYS A 820 -28.29 -14.11 18.42
N ILE A 821 -27.49 -13.35 17.67
CA ILE A 821 -26.48 -12.45 18.23
C ILE A 821 -27.14 -11.31 19.04
N LEU A 822 -28.20 -10.68 18.53
CA LEU A 822 -28.93 -9.63 19.24
C LEU A 822 -29.46 -10.15 20.58
N HIS A 823 -30.07 -11.35 20.57
CA HIS A 823 -30.54 -12.01 21.79
C HIS A 823 -29.39 -12.34 22.75
N GLN A 824 -28.25 -12.84 22.25
CA GLN A 824 -27.06 -13.15 23.06
C GLN A 824 -26.55 -11.95 23.85
N TYR A 825 -26.66 -10.74 23.30
CA TYR A 825 -26.18 -9.50 23.93
C TYR A 825 -27.29 -8.62 24.51
N SER A 826 -28.51 -9.15 24.62
CA SER A 826 -29.69 -8.42 25.11
C SER A 826 -29.91 -7.08 24.39
N LEU A 827 -29.66 -7.04 23.09
CA LEU A 827 -29.88 -5.88 22.24
C LEU A 827 -31.30 -5.92 21.64
N PRO A 828 -31.87 -4.76 21.23
CA PRO A 828 -33.19 -4.72 20.62
C PRO A 828 -33.24 -5.57 19.35
N ASP A 829 -34.38 -6.23 19.10
CA ASP A 829 -34.60 -7.01 17.89
C ASP A 829 -34.65 -6.13 16.63
N ILE A 830 -34.57 -6.78 15.46
CA ILE A 830 -34.52 -6.06 14.17
C ILE A 830 -35.77 -5.19 13.98
N SER A 831 -36.95 -5.68 14.35
CA SER A 831 -38.21 -4.93 14.27
C SER A 831 -38.19 -3.64 15.10
N THR A 832 -37.68 -3.69 16.33
CA THR A 832 -37.56 -2.51 17.19
C THR A 832 -36.52 -1.54 16.63
N LEU A 833 -35.42 -2.06 16.10
CA LEU A 833 -34.36 -1.25 15.48
C LEU A 833 -34.84 -0.55 14.20
N GLN A 834 -35.72 -1.16 13.39
CA GLN A 834 -36.31 -0.51 12.22
C GLN A 834 -37.18 0.70 12.61
N GLN A 835 -37.84 0.64 13.77
CA GLN A 835 -38.66 1.74 14.28
C GLN A 835 -37.82 2.84 14.93
N THR A 836 -36.82 2.47 15.73
CA THR A 836 -36.07 3.41 16.59
C THR A 836 -34.59 3.06 16.69
N LEU A 837 -33.86 3.16 15.58
CA LEU A 837 -32.40 2.99 15.61
C LEU A 837 -31.72 4.24 16.20
N PRO A 838 -30.80 4.10 17.18
CA PRO A 838 -29.95 5.21 17.62
C PRO A 838 -29.12 5.80 16.48
N ASP A 839 -28.57 7.00 16.67
CA ASP A 839 -27.59 7.54 15.74
C ASP A 839 -26.36 6.61 15.60
N LYS A 840 -25.57 6.82 14.53
CA LYS A 840 -24.48 5.91 14.18
C LYS A 840 -23.45 5.73 15.30
N GLU A 841 -23.08 6.79 16.01
CA GLU A 841 -22.06 6.70 17.06
C GLU A 841 -22.66 6.11 18.33
N ARG A 842 -23.89 6.47 18.70
CA ARG A 842 -24.59 5.85 19.82
C ARG A 842 -24.84 4.35 19.63
N TRP A 843 -25.21 3.92 18.42
CA TRP A 843 -25.36 2.49 18.10
C TRP A 843 -24.03 1.73 18.25
N LYS A 844 -22.94 2.29 17.73
CA LYS A 844 -21.61 1.68 17.90
C LYS A 844 -21.27 1.57 19.38
N GLN A 845 -21.45 2.63 20.16
CA GLN A 845 -21.17 2.61 21.60
C GLN A 845 -22.00 1.56 22.33
N LEU A 846 -23.30 1.47 22.02
CA LEU A 846 -24.18 0.45 22.60
C LEU A 846 -23.70 -0.97 22.27
N VAL A 847 -23.46 -1.26 20.99
CA VAL A 847 -22.96 -2.57 20.54
C VAL A 847 -21.64 -2.93 21.22
N HIS A 848 -20.68 -1.99 21.23
CA HIS A 848 -19.39 -2.21 21.89
C HIS A 848 -19.57 -2.51 23.37
N THR A 849 -20.35 -1.71 24.09
CA THR A 849 -20.56 -1.87 25.53
C THR A 849 -21.23 -3.20 25.85
N SER A 850 -22.33 -3.53 25.17
CA SER A 850 -23.07 -4.79 25.41
C SER A 850 -22.22 -6.03 25.13
N VAL A 851 -21.48 -6.04 24.01
CA VAL A 851 -20.61 -7.17 23.66
C VAL A 851 -19.45 -7.29 24.64
N GLU A 852 -18.80 -6.18 25.01
CA GLU A 852 -17.68 -6.19 25.94
C GLU A 852 -18.09 -6.64 27.35
N THR A 853 -19.26 -6.22 27.85
CA THR A 853 -19.76 -6.66 29.17
C THR A 853 -19.89 -8.18 29.23
N VAL A 854 -20.62 -8.78 28.28
CA VAL A 854 -20.83 -10.25 28.25
C VAL A 854 -19.52 -11.01 28.13
N TRP A 855 -18.59 -10.54 27.28
CA TRP A 855 -17.30 -11.21 27.12
C TRP A 855 -16.36 -10.99 28.30
N ASN A 856 -16.38 -9.83 28.95
CA ASN A 856 -15.61 -9.58 30.17
C ASN A 856 -16.02 -10.57 31.26
N GLU A 857 -17.33 -10.71 31.51
CA GLU A 857 -17.86 -11.67 32.48
C GLU A 857 -17.42 -13.10 32.14
N HIS A 858 -17.60 -13.53 30.89
CA HIS A 858 -17.21 -14.87 30.45
C HIS A 858 -15.70 -15.14 30.63
N LEU A 859 -14.84 -14.18 30.26
CA LEU A 859 -13.38 -14.32 30.38
C LEU A 859 -12.91 -14.32 31.84
N ILE A 860 -13.53 -13.50 32.70
CA ILE A 860 -13.25 -13.46 34.14
C ILE A 860 -13.63 -14.80 34.79
N VAL A 861 -14.83 -15.31 34.50
CA VAL A 861 -15.28 -16.63 34.98
C VAL A 861 -14.32 -17.74 34.52
N ASP A 862 -13.94 -17.78 33.23
CA ASP A 862 -12.95 -18.77 32.76
C ASP A 862 -11.61 -18.64 33.50
N CYS A 863 -11.13 -17.42 33.79
CA CYS A 863 -9.91 -17.22 34.56
C CYS A 863 -9.99 -17.81 35.98
N HIS A 864 -11.11 -17.60 36.69
CA HIS A 864 -11.30 -18.12 38.04
C HIS A 864 -11.30 -19.66 38.08
N THR A 865 -11.72 -20.34 37.01
CA THR A 865 -11.63 -21.81 36.93
C THR A 865 -10.21 -22.35 36.79
N LYS A 866 -9.21 -21.52 36.44
CA LYS A 866 -7.83 -21.98 36.18
C LYS A 866 -6.94 -21.81 37.41
N SER A 867 -6.57 -22.93 38.03
CA SER A 867 -5.54 -22.95 39.10
C SER A 867 -4.18 -22.38 38.68
N THR A 868 -3.88 -22.34 37.37
CA THR A 868 -2.64 -21.74 36.84
C THR A 868 -2.60 -20.21 36.97
N LEU A 869 -3.76 -19.57 37.16
CA LEU A 869 -3.92 -18.12 37.27
C LEU A 869 -4.14 -17.67 38.71
N LYS A 870 -3.91 -18.53 39.71
CA LYS A 870 -4.15 -18.24 41.12
C LYS A 870 -3.43 -16.99 41.65
N PHE A 871 -2.33 -16.60 40.99
CA PHE A 871 -1.54 -15.44 41.36
C PHE A 871 -1.83 -14.19 40.51
N CYS A 872 -2.79 -14.25 39.58
CA CYS A 872 -3.18 -13.10 38.78
C CYS A 872 -4.35 -12.40 39.43
N ASN A 873 -4.29 -11.08 39.57
CA ASN A 873 -5.42 -10.31 40.02
C ASN A 873 -6.44 -10.18 38.88
N ILE A 874 -7.49 -11.00 38.94
CA ILE A 874 -8.50 -11.06 37.89
C ILE A 874 -9.47 -9.86 37.98
N SER A 875 -9.66 -9.25 39.15
CA SER A 875 -10.65 -8.17 39.36
C SER A 875 -10.37 -6.91 38.52
N ILE A 876 -9.09 -6.64 38.23
CA ILE A 876 -8.66 -5.49 37.44
C ILE A 876 -8.58 -5.77 35.94
N LEU A 877 -8.81 -7.02 35.51
CA LEU A 877 -8.66 -7.44 34.12
C LEU A 877 -9.94 -7.15 33.34
N THR A 878 -9.84 -6.30 32.32
CA THR A 878 -10.94 -5.99 31.42
C THR A 878 -10.47 -5.88 29.98
N ILE A 879 -11.34 -6.22 29.04
CA ILE A 879 -11.20 -5.89 27.64
C ILE A 879 -11.03 -4.37 27.51
N GLY A 880 -10.15 -3.94 26.60
CA GLY A 880 -9.83 -2.53 26.38
C GLY A 880 -8.79 -1.97 27.35
N SER A 881 -8.58 -2.59 28.52
CA SER A 881 -7.57 -2.18 29.49
C SER A 881 -6.36 -3.12 29.48
N VAL A 882 -5.17 -2.55 29.37
CA VAL A 882 -3.92 -3.32 29.40
C VAL A 882 -3.52 -3.59 30.85
N HIS A 883 -3.18 -4.84 31.16
CA HIS A 883 -2.68 -5.20 32.49
C HIS A 883 -1.43 -4.38 32.85
N PRO A 884 -1.30 -3.91 34.11
CA PRO A 884 -0.18 -3.08 34.55
C PRO A 884 1.22 -3.65 34.25
N LEU A 885 1.36 -4.99 34.26
CA LEU A 885 2.58 -5.70 33.82
C LEU A 885 3.11 -5.18 32.49
N TRP A 886 2.25 -5.01 31.49
CA TRP A 886 2.64 -4.56 30.15
C TRP A 886 2.62 -3.04 30.01
N ARG A 887 1.79 -2.35 30.80
CA ARG A 887 1.70 -0.87 30.82
C ARG A 887 2.97 -0.22 31.37
N THR A 888 3.63 -0.86 32.33
CA THR A 888 4.84 -0.35 33.01
C THR A 888 6.16 -0.76 32.34
N VAL A 889 6.11 -1.45 31.20
CA VAL A 889 7.33 -1.84 30.48
C VAL A 889 7.95 -0.61 29.84
N GLU A 890 9.27 -0.46 29.98
CA GLU A 890 10.06 0.54 29.26
C GLU A 890 10.36 0.06 27.85
N ASN A 891 10.57 1.00 26.92
CA ASN A 891 10.89 0.70 25.52
C ASN A 891 12.36 0.23 25.39
N ASN A 892 12.69 -0.84 26.10
CA ASN A 892 14.00 -1.44 26.28
C ASN A 892 13.87 -2.95 26.18
N VAL A 893 14.65 -3.57 25.29
CA VAL A 893 14.66 -5.03 25.07
C VAL A 893 14.93 -5.80 26.37
N HIS A 894 15.79 -5.28 27.25
CA HIS A 894 16.10 -5.92 28.52
C HIS A 894 14.89 -5.90 29.46
N ASP A 895 14.17 -4.79 29.53
CA ASP A 895 12.99 -4.66 30.39
C ASP A 895 11.82 -5.50 29.87
N ALA A 896 11.64 -5.55 28.54
CA ALA A 896 10.69 -6.45 27.90
C ALA A 896 10.98 -7.93 28.22
N LYS A 897 12.26 -8.36 28.19
CA LYS A 897 12.66 -9.73 28.59
C LYS A 897 12.33 -10.03 30.04
N ARG A 898 12.57 -9.08 30.95
CA ARG A 898 12.21 -9.21 32.37
C ARG A 898 10.71 -9.36 32.55
N ALA A 899 9.93 -8.51 31.88
CA ALA A 899 8.47 -8.57 31.89
C ALA A 899 7.94 -9.89 31.33
N ILE A 900 8.51 -10.42 30.24
CA ILE A 900 8.18 -11.75 29.68
C ILE A 900 8.44 -12.87 30.69
N THR A 901 9.57 -12.82 31.41
CA THR A 901 9.84 -13.81 32.47
C THR A 901 8.77 -13.76 33.55
N LYS A 902 8.43 -12.56 34.06
CA LYS A 902 7.36 -12.38 35.06
C LYS A 902 6.00 -12.83 34.52
N ALA A 903 5.65 -12.48 33.28
CA ALA A 903 4.41 -12.91 32.61
C ALA A 903 4.27 -14.43 32.60
N ARG A 904 5.36 -15.17 32.42
CA ARG A 904 5.34 -16.64 32.47
C ARG A 904 5.04 -17.16 33.87
N PHE A 905 5.60 -16.55 34.91
CA PHE A 905 5.24 -16.92 36.28
C PHE A 905 3.76 -16.61 36.54
N LEU A 906 3.33 -15.37 36.25
CA LEU A 906 1.97 -14.88 36.45
C LEU A 906 0.90 -15.76 35.77
N THR A 907 1.13 -16.13 34.52
CA THR A 907 0.22 -16.99 33.73
C THR A 907 0.33 -18.48 34.06
N GLY A 908 1.16 -18.87 35.03
CA GLY A 908 1.37 -20.27 35.35
C GLY A 908 2.14 -21.07 34.28
N THR A 909 2.78 -20.40 33.33
CA THR A 909 3.50 -21.01 32.20
C THR A 909 5.01 -21.10 32.37
N TYR A 910 5.57 -20.61 33.47
CA TYR A 910 6.96 -20.87 33.84
C TYR A 910 7.13 -22.35 34.22
N ILE A 911 8.25 -22.95 33.80
CA ILE A 911 8.53 -24.38 33.97
C ILE A 911 9.36 -24.60 35.23
N VAL A 912 8.84 -25.40 36.15
CA VAL A 912 9.48 -25.88 37.40
C VAL A 912 9.28 -27.40 37.51
N GLN A 913 10.11 -28.11 38.29
CA GLN A 913 10.08 -29.58 38.35
C GLN A 913 8.75 -30.15 38.84
N SER A 914 8.10 -29.54 39.83
CA SER A 914 6.76 -29.96 40.29
C SER A 914 5.74 -30.00 39.15
N LYS A 915 5.79 -29.00 38.24
CA LYS A 915 4.92 -28.96 37.06
C LYS A 915 5.30 -30.03 36.04
N LEU A 916 6.59 -30.23 35.76
CA LEU A 916 7.03 -31.27 34.81
C LEU A 916 6.65 -32.68 35.29
N SER A 917 6.83 -32.95 36.59
CA SER A 917 6.46 -34.21 37.25
C SER A 917 4.96 -34.48 37.16
N ARG A 918 4.11 -33.47 37.39
CA ARG A 918 2.66 -33.59 37.29
C ARG A 918 2.17 -34.10 35.93
N PHE A 919 2.84 -33.73 34.83
CA PHE A 919 2.49 -34.15 33.47
C PHE A 919 3.25 -35.40 32.98
N ASN A 920 4.34 -35.79 33.65
CA ASN A 920 5.17 -36.94 33.31
C ASN A 920 5.37 -37.82 34.55
N GLN A 921 4.24 -38.25 35.14
CA GLN A 921 4.23 -39.07 36.34
C GLN A 921 5.17 -40.28 36.13
N ASN A 922 6.02 -40.57 37.11
CA ASN A 922 7.04 -41.63 37.12
C ASN A 922 8.29 -41.42 36.22
N ARG A 923 8.42 -40.30 35.50
CA ARG A 923 9.61 -40.00 34.67
C ARG A 923 10.42 -38.80 35.15
N VAL A 924 9.83 -37.91 35.95
CA VAL A 924 10.46 -36.67 36.41
C VAL A 924 10.26 -36.53 37.92
N ASP A 925 11.38 -36.44 38.64
CA ASP A 925 11.41 -36.16 40.07
C ASP A 925 10.98 -34.70 40.32
N PRO A 926 9.97 -34.44 41.19
CA PRO A 926 9.52 -33.08 41.51
C PRO A 926 10.53 -32.28 42.34
N THR A 927 11.60 -32.89 42.87
CA THR A 927 12.61 -32.19 43.67
C THR A 927 13.43 -31.19 42.84
N CYS A 928 13.88 -30.12 43.50
CA CYS A 928 14.70 -29.09 42.87
C CYS A 928 16.07 -29.65 42.48
N GLN A 929 16.39 -29.61 41.18
CA GLN A 929 17.67 -30.10 40.67
C GLN A 929 18.89 -29.31 41.17
N LEU A 930 18.68 -28.09 41.67
CA LEU A 930 19.75 -27.22 42.16
C LEU A 930 20.11 -27.52 43.62
N CYS A 931 19.13 -27.52 44.52
CA CYS A 931 19.38 -27.72 45.96
C CYS A 931 19.13 -29.15 46.44
N LYS A 932 18.36 -29.94 45.68
CA LYS A 932 17.93 -31.31 45.98
C LYS A 932 17.21 -31.50 47.33
N ALA A 933 16.78 -30.41 47.96
CA ALA A 933 16.27 -30.41 49.34
C ALA A 933 14.75 -30.31 49.44
N ALA A 934 14.05 -29.83 48.41
CA ALA A 934 12.61 -29.62 48.44
C ALA A 934 11.99 -29.76 47.04
N VAL A 935 10.66 -29.88 46.98
CA VAL A 935 9.89 -29.83 45.73
C VAL A 935 10.07 -28.48 45.05
N GLU A 936 10.37 -28.47 43.75
CA GLU A 936 10.54 -27.22 43.01
C GLU A 936 9.20 -26.68 42.54
N ASP A 937 8.64 -25.74 43.29
CA ASP A 937 7.50 -24.91 42.88
C ASP A 937 7.90 -23.43 42.78
N TYR A 938 6.92 -22.53 42.60
CA TYR A 938 7.19 -21.10 42.50
C TYR A 938 7.69 -20.50 43.83
N CYS A 939 7.18 -20.99 44.97
CA CYS A 939 7.60 -20.55 46.30
C CYS A 939 9.06 -20.89 46.53
N HIS A 940 9.40 -22.17 46.30
CA HIS A 940 10.75 -22.64 46.41
C HIS A 940 11.69 -21.86 45.48
N THR A 941 11.30 -21.67 44.23
CA THR A 941 12.15 -21.02 43.21
C THR A 941 12.41 -19.55 43.52
N LEU A 942 11.39 -18.78 43.90
CA LEU A 942 11.51 -17.33 44.08
C LEU A 942 11.94 -16.94 45.51
N LEU A 943 11.59 -17.73 46.52
CA LEU A 943 11.74 -17.33 47.94
C LEU A 943 12.72 -18.19 48.75
N GLU A 944 12.86 -19.50 48.47
CA GLU A 944 13.50 -20.42 49.44
C GLU A 944 14.81 -21.05 48.95
N CYS A 945 14.92 -21.44 47.68
CA CYS A 945 16.02 -22.26 47.14
C CYS A 945 17.41 -21.72 47.51
N GLY A 946 18.18 -22.44 48.32
CA GLY A 946 19.51 -21.99 48.80
C GLY A 946 20.49 -21.67 47.67
N ALA A 947 20.45 -22.45 46.57
CA ALA A 947 21.29 -22.24 45.39
C ALA A 947 21.01 -20.92 44.66
N LEU A 948 19.82 -20.33 44.85
CA LEU A 948 19.38 -19.10 44.19
C LEU A 948 19.45 -17.87 45.11
N LEU A 949 20.00 -18.00 46.33
CA LEU A 949 20.07 -16.93 47.32
C LEU A 949 20.68 -15.64 46.76
N ASN A 950 21.88 -15.73 46.18
CA ASN A 950 22.61 -14.58 45.63
C ASN A 950 21.86 -13.87 44.49
N TYR A 951 20.96 -14.56 43.79
CA TYR A 951 20.18 -14.00 42.70
C TYR A 951 18.89 -13.31 43.16
N ARG A 952 18.38 -13.62 44.38
CA ARG A 952 17.15 -13.04 44.92
C ARG A 952 17.38 -11.94 45.97
N THR A 953 18.37 -12.08 46.84
CA THR A 953 18.54 -11.23 48.04
C THR A 953 18.52 -9.72 47.73
N PRO A 954 19.26 -9.20 46.73
CA PRO A 954 19.30 -7.76 46.47
C PRO A 954 17.92 -7.17 46.17
N TYR A 955 17.08 -7.91 45.44
CA TYR A 955 15.76 -7.44 45.03
C TYR A 955 14.71 -7.66 46.10
N LEU A 956 14.77 -8.79 46.82
CA LEU A 956 13.81 -9.11 47.86
C LEU A 956 13.93 -8.15 49.06
N SER A 957 15.15 -7.78 49.44
CA SER A 957 15.39 -6.78 50.50
C SER A 957 14.87 -5.40 50.12
N GLU A 958 15.04 -4.98 48.86
CA GLU A 958 14.51 -3.68 48.39
C GLU A 958 12.97 -3.70 48.30
N LEU A 959 12.37 -4.81 47.85
CA LEU A 959 10.91 -4.97 47.84
C LEU A 959 10.33 -4.94 49.26
N GLN A 960 10.99 -5.58 50.23
CA GLN A 960 10.59 -5.54 51.64
C GLN A 960 10.66 -4.12 52.23
N LEU A 961 11.70 -3.35 51.87
CA LEU A 961 11.83 -1.95 52.27
C LEU A 961 10.69 -1.11 51.67
N LEU A 962 10.46 -1.22 50.36
CA LEU A 962 9.40 -0.46 49.68
C LEU A 962 8.01 -0.84 50.19
N PHE A 963 7.75 -2.11 50.48
CA PHE A 963 6.50 -2.52 51.10
C PHE A 963 6.34 -1.88 52.48
N SER A 964 7.39 -1.87 53.30
CA SER A 964 7.34 -1.25 54.64
C SER A 964 7.11 0.26 54.60
N LEU A 965 7.66 0.96 53.60
CA LEU A 965 7.52 2.41 53.44
C LEU A 965 6.13 2.87 52.98
N ASN A 966 5.34 1.98 52.35
CA ASN A 966 4.06 2.35 51.73
C ASN A 966 2.83 1.77 52.46
N LYS A 967 2.99 1.29 53.71
CA LYS A 967 1.96 0.56 54.46
C LYS A 967 1.30 1.35 55.59
N ASN A 968 0.06 0.96 55.88
CA ASN A 968 -0.71 1.47 57.02
C ASN A 968 -0.93 0.45 58.18
N GLN A 969 -0.87 -0.89 57.98
CA GLN A 969 -1.32 -1.85 59.03
C GLN A 969 -0.54 -3.18 59.20
N THR A 970 -0.15 -3.94 58.17
CA THR A 970 0.50 -5.27 58.31
C THR A 970 2.03 -5.20 58.20
N ALA A 971 2.83 -6.02 58.89
CA ALA A 971 4.29 -6.06 58.66
C ALA A 971 4.67 -7.07 57.56
N TRP A 972 5.84 -6.93 56.91
CA TRP A 972 6.29 -7.91 55.89
C TRP A 972 6.54 -9.29 56.51
N SER A 973 6.94 -9.32 57.78
CA SER A 973 7.14 -10.55 58.59
C SER A 973 5.86 -11.36 58.78
N ASP A 974 4.71 -10.70 58.71
CA ASP A 974 3.42 -11.31 59.02
C ASP A 974 2.75 -11.90 57.77
N LEU A 975 3.34 -11.67 56.59
CA LEU A 975 2.84 -12.21 55.34
C LEU A 975 3.16 -13.69 55.20
N GLY A 976 2.15 -14.47 54.83
CA GLY A 976 2.34 -15.84 54.38
C GLY A 976 3.19 -15.90 53.11
N ARG A 977 3.78 -17.08 52.84
CA ARG A 977 4.62 -17.28 51.64
C ARG A 977 3.83 -17.06 50.34
N GLU A 978 2.55 -17.45 50.33
CA GLU A 978 1.68 -17.22 49.18
C GLU A 978 1.35 -15.74 48.97
N ASP A 979 1.24 -14.96 50.06
CA ASP A 979 0.99 -13.52 49.99
C ASP A 979 2.21 -12.77 49.43
N ILE A 980 3.42 -13.16 49.84
CA ILE A 980 4.66 -12.63 49.28
C ILE A 980 4.80 -13.00 47.80
N LEU A 981 4.44 -14.22 47.42
CA LEU A 981 4.41 -14.62 46.01
C LEU A 981 3.39 -13.82 45.20
N GLN A 982 2.19 -13.62 45.72
CA GLN A 982 1.15 -12.80 45.10
C GLN A 982 1.67 -11.38 44.88
N PHE A 983 2.29 -10.78 45.91
CA PHE A 983 2.92 -9.46 45.86
C PHE A 983 3.98 -9.35 44.75
N ILE A 984 4.85 -10.36 44.61
CA ILE A 984 5.91 -10.36 43.59
C ILE A 984 5.33 -10.56 42.19
N LEU A 985 4.39 -11.48 42.03
CA LEU A 985 3.90 -11.90 40.72
C LEU A 985 2.86 -10.93 40.14
N ASP A 986 2.05 -10.29 40.98
CA ASP A 986 1.06 -9.32 40.55
C ASP A 986 0.92 -8.17 41.55
N VAL A 987 1.58 -7.06 41.24
CA VAL A 987 1.59 -5.82 42.05
C VAL A 987 0.22 -5.13 42.00
N SER A 988 -0.69 -5.51 41.09
CA SER A 988 -2.05 -4.98 41.12
C SER A 988 -2.94 -5.63 42.19
N ALA A 989 -2.55 -6.77 42.77
CA ALA A 989 -3.27 -7.40 43.88
C ALA A 989 -3.11 -6.63 45.22
N LEU A 990 -2.35 -5.53 45.22
CA LEU A 990 -1.94 -4.77 46.39
C LEU A 990 -3.06 -3.94 47.01
N ASP A 991 -3.95 -3.39 46.17
CA ASP A 991 -4.98 -2.46 46.62
C ASP A 991 -6.11 -3.19 47.36
N GLU A 992 -6.57 -4.34 46.84
CA GLU A 992 -7.71 -5.09 47.42
C GLU A 992 -7.32 -5.93 48.64
N ARG A 993 -6.12 -6.52 48.67
CA ARG A 993 -5.74 -7.51 49.68
C ARG A 993 -4.89 -6.95 50.82
N PHE A 994 -4.18 -5.84 50.59
CA PHE A 994 -3.23 -5.26 51.55
C PHE A 994 -3.51 -3.78 51.88
N SER A 995 -4.56 -3.17 51.31
CA SER A 995 -4.96 -1.77 51.57
C SER A 995 -3.80 -0.76 51.43
N LEU A 996 -2.93 -0.98 50.45
CA LEU A 996 -1.79 -0.11 50.15
C LEU A 996 -2.25 1.10 49.33
N GLN A 997 -1.89 2.31 49.73
CA GLN A 997 -2.04 3.50 48.89
C GLN A 997 -0.73 3.76 48.16
N LEU A 998 -0.55 3.15 46.99
CA LEU A 998 0.61 3.40 46.15
C LEU A 998 0.30 4.54 45.18
N ASP A 999 1.16 5.56 45.16
CA ASP A 999 1.18 6.46 44.02
C ASP A 999 1.72 5.74 42.76
N ASN A 1000 1.55 6.38 41.60
CA ASN A 1000 1.97 5.79 40.33
C ASN A 1000 3.48 5.51 40.26
N GLU A 1001 4.30 6.27 40.99
CA GLU A 1001 5.76 6.13 40.98
C GLU A 1001 6.22 4.94 41.82
N ALA A 1002 5.67 4.79 43.02
CA ALA A 1002 5.90 3.66 43.91
C ALA A 1002 5.43 2.35 43.25
N TYR A 1003 4.23 2.34 42.64
CA TYR A 1003 3.73 1.19 41.89
C TYR A 1003 4.72 0.79 40.78
N TYR A 1004 5.14 1.76 39.97
CA TYR A 1004 6.08 1.53 38.87
C TYR A 1004 7.41 0.95 39.35
N ARG A 1005 7.94 1.47 40.47
CA ARG A 1005 9.20 1.00 41.06
C ARG A 1005 9.08 -0.43 41.56
N ILE A 1006 8.01 -0.77 42.28
CA ILE A 1006 7.75 -2.13 42.78
C ILE A 1006 7.56 -3.11 41.62
N GLU A 1007 6.81 -2.72 40.58
CA GLU A 1007 6.60 -3.55 39.38
C GLU A 1007 7.91 -3.78 38.60
N ARG A 1008 8.80 -2.78 38.53
CA ARG A 1008 10.11 -2.93 37.90
C ARG A 1008 11.06 -3.84 38.69
N LEU A 1009 11.05 -3.73 40.02
CA LEU A 1009 11.89 -4.55 40.90
C LEU A 1009 11.42 -6.01 40.91
N SER A 1010 10.11 -6.25 41.01
CA SER A 1010 9.54 -7.60 40.95
C SER A 1010 9.83 -8.30 39.62
N ARG A 1011 9.71 -7.60 38.48
CA ARG A 1011 10.16 -8.12 37.17
C ARG A 1011 11.64 -8.47 37.16
N SER A 1012 12.48 -7.63 37.76
CA SER A 1012 13.92 -7.84 37.84
C SER A 1012 14.29 -9.03 38.74
N LEU A 1013 13.58 -9.23 39.85
CA LEU A 1013 13.69 -10.40 40.72
C LEU A 1013 13.38 -11.69 39.94
N CYS A 1014 12.20 -11.79 39.32
CA CYS A 1014 11.81 -12.97 38.54
C CYS A 1014 12.83 -13.31 37.44
N HIS A 1015 13.35 -12.29 36.76
CA HIS A 1015 14.35 -12.47 35.72
C HIS A 1015 15.73 -12.87 36.25
N SER A 1016 16.18 -12.25 37.34
CA SER A 1016 17.45 -12.59 37.99
C SER A 1016 17.46 -14.05 38.46
N VAL A 1017 16.39 -14.48 39.12
CA VAL A 1017 16.19 -15.87 39.55
C VAL A 1017 16.14 -16.81 38.35
N HIS A 1018 15.43 -16.45 37.28
CA HIS A 1018 15.41 -17.24 36.05
C HIS A 1018 16.82 -17.41 35.44
N CYS A 1019 17.58 -16.31 35.31
CA CYS A 1019 18.94 -16.36 34.79
C CYS A 1019 19.87 -17.22 35.65
N GLY A 1020 19.82 -17.07 36.98
CA GLY A 1020 20.59 -17.89 37.91
C GLY A 1020 20.23 -19.37 37.80
N ARG A 1021 18.93 -19.67 37.77
CA ARG A 1021 18.44 -21.05 37.61
C ARG A 1021 18.92 -21.67 36.30
N THR A 1022 18.74 -20.98 35.18
CA THR A 1022 19.18 -21.50 33.87
C THR A 1022 20.69 -21.70 33.81
N PHE A 1023 21.47 -20.74 34.31
CA PHE A 1023 22.93 -20.83 34.35
C PHE A 1023 23.41 -22.03 35.18
N LEU A 1024 22.87 -22.21 36.39
CA LEU A 1024 23.25 -23.31 37.27
C LEU A 1024 22.84 -24.68 36.70
N LEU A 1025 21.66 -24.78 36.09
CA LEU A 1025 21.23 -26.01 35.41
C LEU A 1025 22.13 -26.35 34.22
N GLU A 1026 22.56 -25.36 33.44
CA GLU A 1026 23.52 -25.56 32.34
C GLU A 1026 24.89 -26.05 32.85
N LEU A 1027 25.36 -25.57 34.01
CA LEU A 1027 26.60 -26.06 34.63
C LEU A 1027 26.48 -27.52 35.07
N ILE A 1028 25.36 -27.88 35.71
CA ILE A 1028 25.07 -29.26 36.12
C ILE A 1028 25.03 -30.18 34.90
N GLN A 1029 24.38 -29.77 33.80
CA GLN A 1029 24.34 -30.55 32.55
C GLN A 1029 25.73 -30.74 31.91
N ARG A 1030 26.64 -29.78 32.11
CA ARG A 1030 28.03 -29.85 31.63
C ARG A 1030 28.98 -30.57 32.60
N GLY A 1031 28.46 -31.19 33.67
CA GLY A 1031 29.25 -31.94 34.65
C GLY A 1031 30.16 -31.07 35.52
N ARG A 1032 29.96 -29.75 35.57
CA ARG A 1032 30.69 -28.85 36.47
C ARG A 1032 29.91 -28.75 37.78
N LYS A 1033 30.54 -29.18 38.88
CA LYS A 1033 29.99 -29.07 40.22
C LYS A 1033 29.80 -27.63 40.65
#